data_AF-A0A3C0DYW9-F1
#
_entry.id   AF-A0A3C0DYW9-F1
#
_cell.length_a   1.000
_cell.length_b   1.000
_cell.length_c   1.000
_cell.angle_alpha   90.00
_cell.angle_beta   90.00
_cell.angle_gamma   90.00
#
_symmetry.space_group_name_H-M   'P 1'
#
loop_
_entity.id
_entity.type
_entity.pdbx_description
1 polymer ?
#
loop_
_entity_poly.entity_id
_entity_poly.type
_entity_poly.pdbx_seq_one_letter_code
_entity_poly.pdbx_strand_id
1 'polypeptide(L)'
;MILTRFSCAVPSMGLFAMLFLAGLPTGHAQWLEWDLQTDSRLVLSTVAQSDDEEKDMWPADLNKDGWTDVIVVRKEPFSAATEPAKSDLLLINQEGTLVDMTTELAPEFLTNVSFARDVYTVDVDGDTWDDVVIINTFNQQPMLYMNLGVGEDGTWLGLADESAERFPELTSDQPLMCAVWAGDLTGNGAQDLYFVNYRVNSGGGTAKDFLLINDGTGHFTDEGEARVGELLHSAFGTAGQIHDMDGDGDLDIVKNTTLYNVAPWNSRGVLVLFNDGEGHFSNWQNLVPNASPYMFEVADFNGDGLLDLYVVDDGSDKLLTATEHVADTELGFTTVNLGFPSSNGFGGNVHAADLDLDGDLDVVVSDVDVDIPPCNSGRRMAIYENVDGMLSDPYGTNTFDWVTNSYDVALLDINNDGLVDILSGKCAGYEVIMSDNCALASSSADYDLDGVPDACDVCPNNPDPDCEVQGSYPTVSTEHSMARQWNDMLLESIRADFARPTVHARNLWHSSMLMWDVWAVMDSAACPAFLGQDLGGFVAAFDEFSPATDVETARDEAIAFGMYRLLSHRFANAPGVEDLLVGYDIHMGILGHDVNFTSTDYSSGDGRALGNHLAEQLIAFGLQDGANEANGYANTVYEPVNPSLIVDLDGNETVEDLNRWQPLTLDLFIDQSGNVVPGETPPFLSPEWGQVTSWALGNEDLNTYTRGGFDYQVYHDPGQPALHTMDGSGTSEIYQAGHSMVALWSGMLDPTDGVMWDISPASIGNRTSYPTTLETYATLYDATNGGAP
;
A
#
# COMPACT_ATOMS: atom_id res chain seq x y z
N MET A 1 57.07 -6.26 8.18
CA MET A 1 58.45 -6.19 7.67
C MET A 1 58.54 -7.16 6.49
N ILE A 2 59.05 -6.72 5.32
CA ILE A 2 59.40 -7.53 4.12
C ILE A 2 58.17 -7.98 3.27
N LEU A 3 58.08 -7.88 1.93
CA LEU A 3 58.88 -7.30 0.83
C LEU A 3 57.99 -7.25 -0.45
N THR A 4 58.05 -6.11 -1.16
CA THR A 4 58.08 -5.91 -2.65
C THR A 4 57.55 -6.98 -3.62
N ARG A 5 56.64 -6.55 -4.52
CA ARG A 5 56.33 -7.16 -5.83
C ARG A 5 57.38 -6.77 -6.89
N PHE A 6 57.76 -7.73 -7.75
CA PHE A 6 58.48 -7.52 -9.03
C PHE A 6 57.68 -8.13 -10.19
N SER A 7 57.83 -7.49 -11.35
CA SER A 7 57.14 -7.70 -12.64
C SER A 7 57.88 -8.68 -13.56
N CYS A 8 57.16 -9.43 -14.44
CA CYS A 8 57.33 -9.49 -15.91
C CYS A 8 56.78 -10.78 -16.60
N ALA A 9 55.80 -10.58 -17.50
CA ALA A 9 55.57 -11.11 -18.88
C ALA A 9 56.07 -12.51 -19.32
N VAL A 10 55.29 -13.35 -20.04
CA VAL A 10 55.10 -13.51 -21.53
C VAL A 10 54.55 -14.98 -21.73
N PRO A 11 53.93 -15.51 -22.83
CA PRO A 11 53.42 -14.96 -24.11
C PRO A 11 51.96 -15.32 -24.49
N SER A 12 51.48 -14.59 -25.49
CA SER A 12 50.37 -14.89 -26.41
C SER A 12 50.61 -16.12 -27.30
N MET A 13 49.57 -16.95 -27.48
CA MET A 13 49.45 -17.85 -28.62
C MET A 13 47.99 -17.85 -29.08
N GLY A 14 47.77 -17.33 -30.29
CA GLY A 14 46.44 -17.09 -30.84
C GLY A 14 45.74 -18.35 -31.32
N LEU A 15 44.41 -18.33 -31.21
CA LEU A 15 43.51 -19.14 -32.01
C LEU A 15 42.52 -18.21 -32.70
N PHE A 16 42.56 -18.21 -34.03
CA PHE A 16 41.61 -17.53 -34.90
C PHE A 16 40.28 -18.30 -34.84
N ALA A 17 39.24 -17.68 -34.30
CA ALA A 17 37.86 -18.08 -34.56
C ALA A 17 37.21 -16.92 -35.34
N MET A 18 36.79 -17.23 -36.56
CA MET A 18 36.02 -16.32 -37.42
C MET A 18 34.71 -15.96 -36.71
N LEU A 19 34.60 -14.71 -36.25
CA LEU A 19 33.31 -14.13 -35.90
C LEU A 19 32.56 -13.86 -37.22
N PHE A 20 31.48 -14.60 -37.44
CA PHE A 20 30.43 -14.14 -38.35
C PHE A 20 29.87 -12.83 -37.77
N LEU A 21 30.12 -11.69 -38.43
CA LEU A 21 29.26 -10.52 -38.25
C LEU A 21 27.89 -10.88 -38.83
N ALA A 22 27.01 -11.43 -38.00
CA ALA A 22 25.59 -11.15 -38.16
C ALA A 22 25.44 -9.65 -37.85
N GLY A 23 24.82 -8.90 -38.77
CA GLY A 23 24.49 -7.50 -38.51
C GLY A 23 23.62 -7.45 -37.26
N LEU A 24 24.08 -6.70 -36.25
CA LEU A 24 23.20 -6.26 -35.17
C LEU A 24 22.06 -5.48 -35.84
N PRO A 25 20.79 -5.80 -35.57
CA PRO A 25 19.73 -4.87 -35.91
C PRO A 25 20.03 -3.58 -35.14
N THR A 26 19.99 -2.45 -35.84
CA THR A 26 19.99 -1.13 -35.21
C THR A 26 18.66 -0.99 -34.49
N GLY A 27 18.57 -1.49 -33.26
CA GLY A 27 17.47 -1.17 -32.35
C GLY A 27 17.47 0.35 -32.15
N HIS A 28 16.29 0.96 -32.27
CA HIS A 28 16.10 2.35 -31.88
C HIS A 28 16.20 2.39 -30.35
N ALA A 29 16.91 3.36 -29.77
CA ALA A 29 16.95 3.50 -28.32
C ALA A 29 15.53 3.86 -27.83
N GLN A 30 15.00 3.07 -26.91
CA GLN A 30 13.77 3.36 -26.16
C GLN A 30 14.17 4.16 -24.90
N TRP A 31 13.30 5.05 -24.43
CA TRP A 31 13.51 5.78 -23.16
C TRP A 31 13.29 4.83 -22.00
N LEU A 32 12.05 4.31 -21.89
CA LEU A 32 11.69 3.18 -21.05
C LEU A 32 11.66 1.88 -21.85
N GLU A 33 12.11 0.80 -21.22
CA GLU A 33 12.04 -0.57 -21.73
C GLU A 33 10.67 -1.18 -21.38
N TRP A 34 10.04 -1.85 -22.35
CA TRP A 34 8.68 -2.38 -22.23
C TRP A 34 8.64 -3.84 -22.71
N ASP A 35 8.00 -4.72 -21.95
CA ASP A 35 7.82 -6.13 -22.30
C ASP A 35 6.34 -6.48 -22.51
N LEU A 36 6.05 -7.24 -23.57
CA LEU A 36 4.68 -7.63 -23.90
C LEU A 36 4.37 -8.96 -23.23
N GLN A 37 3.52 -8.94 -22.20
CA GLN A 37 3.20 -10.12 -21.37
C GLN A 37 1.72 -10.52 -21.41
N THR A 38 0.97 -10.12 -22.44
CA THR A 38 -0.46 -10.43 -22.60
C THR A 38 -0.81 -11.90 -22.35
N ASP A 39 -0.07 -12.85 -22.93
CA ASP A 39 -0.39 -14.29 -22.82
C ASP A 39 -0.24 -14.85 -21.40
N SER A 40 0.60 -14.24 -20.56
CA SER A 40 0.83 -14.66 -19.17
C SER A 40 0.06 -13.86 -18.14
N ARG A 41 -0.33 -12.62 -18.47
CA ARG A 41 -0.88 -11.63 -17.54
C ARG A 41 -2.34 -11.28 -17.80
N LEU A 42 -2.96 -11.82 -18.86
CA LEU A 42 -4.36 -11.57 -19.21
C LEU A 42 -5.11 -12.85 -19.54
N VAL A 43 -6.20 -13.10 -18.82
CA VAL A 43 -7.09 -14.25 -19.02
C VAL A 43 -8.49 -13.76 -19.35
N LEU A 44 -8.84 -13.76 -20.64
CA LEU A 44 -10.14 -13.30 -21.13
C LEU A 44 -11.13 -14.45 -21.34
N SER A 45 -12.41 -14.19 -21.05
CA SER A 45 -13.49 -15.05 -21.52
C SER A 45 -13.63 -14.98 -23.06
N THR A 46 -14.42 -15.89 -23.64
CA THR A 46 -14.57 -15.98 -25.10
C THR A 46 -15.19 -14.74 -25.76
N VAL A 47 -15.86 -13.86 -25.00
CA VAL A 47 -16.49 -12.65 -25.54
C VAL A 47 -15.43 -11.59 -25.91
N ALA A 48 -14.24 -11.65 -25.32
CA ALA A 48 -13.21 -10.60 -25.44
C ALA A 48 -11.92 -11.03 -26.21
N GLN A 49 -11.81 -12.28 -26.67
CA GLN A 49 -10.55 -12.81 -27.26
C GLN A 49 -10.19 -12.27 -28.66
N SER A 50 -11.16 -11.79 -29.42
CA SER A 50 -10.95 -11.11 -30.71
C SER A 50 -11.88 -9.90 -30.79
N ASP A 51 -11.88 -9.15 -29.69
CA ASP A 51 -12.77 -8.03 -29.44
C ASP A 51 -12.42 -6.90 -30.40
N ASP A 52 -13.21 -6.72 -31.46
CA ASP A 52 -13.03 -5.64 -32.43
C ASP A 52 -13.81 -4.37 -32.02
N GLU A 53 -14.39 -4.37 -30.82
CA GLU A 53 -15.17 -3.25 -30.30
C GLU A 53 -14.24 -2.11 -29.86
N GLU A 54 -14.77 -0.90 -29.74
CA GLU A 54 -14.11 0.18 -29.05
C GLU A 54 -14.09 -0.07 -27.53
N LYS A 55 -13.06 0.41 -26.84
CA LYS A 55 -12.90 0.26 -25.40
C LYS A 55 -12.58 1.60 -24.77
N ASP A 56 -13.23 1.85 -23.65
CA ASP A 56 -12.76 2.78 -22.61
C ASP A 56 -12.59 1.97 -21.32
N MET A 57 -11.67 2.39 -20.48
CA MET A 57 -11.33 1.63 -19.27
C MET A 57 -10.96 2.50 -18.09
N TRP A 58 -11.23 1.96 -16.91
CA TRP A 58 -10.88 2.61 -15.65
C TRP A 58 -10.23 1.61 -14.69
N PRO A 59 -9.01 1.87 -14.21
CA PRO A 59 -8.36 1.08 -13.17
C PRO A 59 -8.87 1.47 -11.77
N ALA A 60 -9.17 0.49 -10.92
CA ALA A 60 -9.56 0.70 -9.52
C ALA A 60 -9.41 -0.60 -8.70
N ASP A 61 -9.03 -0.52 -7.43
CA ASP A 61 -9.06 -1.68 -6.50
C ASP A 61 -10.49 -1.86 -5.95
N LEU A 62 -11.35 -2.55 -6.71
CA LEU A 62 -12.78 -2.67 -6.40
C LEU A 62 -13.06 -3.61 -5.22
N ASN A 63 -12.14 -4.56 -4.98
CA ASN A 63 -12.31 -5.60 -3.96
C ASN A 63 -11.46 -5.35 -2.69
N LYS A 64 -10.63 -4.30 -2.69
CA LYS A 64 -9.74 -3.86 -1.60
C LYS A 64 -8.71 -4.91 -1.19
N ASP A 65 -8.21 -5.69 -2.14
CA ASP A 65 -7.17 -6.70 -1.89
C ASP A 65 -5.75 -6.16 -2.13
N GLY A 66 -5.62 -4.89 -2.53
CA GLY A 66 -4.35 -4.23 -2.81
C GLY A 66 -3.84 -4.46 -4.23
N TRP A 67 -4.61 -5.13 -5.09
CA TRP A 67 -4.32 -5.29 -6.52
C TRP A 67 -5.31 -4.48 -7.35
N THR A 68 -4.79 -3.65 -8.25
CA THR A 68 -5.65 -2.79 -9.07
C THR A 68 -6.39 -3.63 -10.12
N ASP A 69 -7.73 -3.58 -10.10
CA ASP A 69 -8.61 -4.20 -11.08
C ASP A 69 -8.87 -3.25 -12.27
N VAL A 70 -9.55 -3.74 -13.32
CA VAL A 70 -9.94 -2.90 -14.46
C VAL A 70 -11.37 -3.16 -14.90
N ILE A 71 -12.15 -2.08 -15.02
CA ILE A 71 -13.43 -2.09 -15.73
C ILE A 71 -13.16 -1.72 -17.18
N VAL A 72 -13.72 -2.49 -18.12
CA VAL A 72 -13.66 -2.17 -19.56
C VAL A 72 -15.08 -2.09 -20.11
N VAL A 73 -15.42 -0.93 -20.64
CA VAL A 73 -16.70 -0.71 -21.31
C VAL A 73 -16.56 -0.71 -22.82
N ARG A 74 -17.61 -1.14 -23.53
CA ARG A 74 -17.50 -1.42 -24.97
C ARG A 74 -18.61 -0.82 -25.81
N LYS A 75 -18.27 -0.45 -27.05
CA LYS A 75 -19.24 -0.14 -28.11
C LYS A 75 -18.72 -0.48 -29.50
N GLU A 76 -19.62 -0.52 -30.48
CA GLU A 76 -19.20 -0.67 -31.88
C GLU A 76 -18.33 0.53 -32.31
N PRO A 77 -17.22 0.29 -33.03
CA PRO A 77 -16.39 1.37 -33.54
C PRO A 77 -17.18 2.30 -34.47
N PHE A 78 -16.88 3.61 -34.43
CA PHE A 78 -17.43 4.62 -35.35
C PHE A 78 -18.89 5.03 -35.08
N SER A 79 -19.45 4.62 -33.95
CA SER A 79 -20.68 5.11 -33.33
C SER A 79 -21.82 5.43 -34.32
N ALA A 80 -22.54 4.43 -34.80
CA ALA A 80 -23.80 4.61 -35.52
C ALA A 80 -25.01 4.13 -34.70
N ALA A 81 -26.07 4.95 -34.61
CA ALA A 81 -27.31 4.61 -33.89
C ALA A 81 -28.07 3.36 -34.40
N THR A 82 -27.56 2.66 -35.41
CA THR A 82 -28.08 1.38 -35.93
C THR A 82 -27.34 0.15 -35.39
N GLU A 83 -26.28 0.36 -34.62
CA GLU A 83 -25.43 -0.67 -34.05
C GLU A 83 -26.05 -1.32 -32.81
N PRO A 84 -25.72 -2.59 -32.52
CA PRO A 84 -26.11 -3.24 -31.28
C PRO A 84 -25.22 -2.78 -30.11
N ALA A 85 -25.84 -2.56 -28.96
CA ALA A 85 -25.14 -2.39 -27.68
C ALA A 85 -24.29 -3.62 -27.34
N LYS A 86 -23.22 -3.42 -26.55
CA LYS A 86 -22.24 -4.44 -26.18
C LYS A 86 -22.29 -4.71 -24.68
N SER A 87 -21.83 -5.89 -24.27
CA SER A 87 -21.61 -6.17 -22.85
C SER A 87 -20.36 -5.46 -22.38
N ASP A 88 -20.20 -5.25 -21.08
CA ASP A 88 -18.97 -4.71 -20.49
C ASP A 88 -18.11 -5.84 -19.91
N LEU A 89 -16.94 -5.53 -19.34
CA LEU A 89 -16.04 -6.49 -18.71
C LEU A 89 -15.55 -6.00 -17.35
N LEU A 90 -15.39 -6.95 -16.43
CA LEU A 90 -14.70 -6.78 -15.16
C LEU A 90 -13.48 -7.70 -15.15
N LEU A 91 -12.29 -7.11 -15.17
CA LEU A 91 -11.02 -7.80 -15.04
C LEU A 91 -10.52 -7.66 -13.61
N ILE A 92 -10.53 -8.75 -12.85
CA ILE A 92 -10.00 -8.78 -11.48
C ILE A 92 -8.54 -9.18 -11.51
N ASN A 93 -7.69 -8.45 -10.82
CA ASN A 93 -6.27 -8.75 -10.73
C ASN A 93 -6.04 -9.82 -9.66
N GLN A 94 -5.60 -11.00 -10.09
CA GLN A 94 -5.30 -12.13 -9.23
C GLN A 94 -3.79 -12.31 -9.16
N GLU A 95 -3.16 -11.60 -8.22
CA GLU A 95 -1.72 -11.68 -7.94
C GLU A 95 -0.86 -11.42 -9.21
N GLY A 96 -1.16 -10.34 -9.91
CA GLY A 96 -0.45 -9.94 -11.12
C GLY A 96 -0.99 -10.54 -12.40
N THR A 97 -2.21 -11.04 -12.42
CA THR A 97 -2.87 -11.51 -13.65
C THR A 97 -4.28 -10.97 -13.70
N LEU A 98 -4.60 -10.20 -14.75
CA LEU A 98 -5.94 -9.69 -15.00
C LEU A 98 -6.83 -10.81 -15.54
N VAL A 99 -7.85 -11.19 -14.77
CA VAL A 99 -8.77 -12.30 -15.09
C VAL A 99 -10.18 -11.77 -15.29
N ASP A 100 -10.78 -12.09 -16.43
CA ASP A 100 -12.19 -11.79 -16.70
C ASP A 100 -13.10 -12.59 -15.75
N MET A 101 -13.66 -11.88 -14.78
CA MET A 101 -14.57 -12.40 -13.75
C MET A 101 -15.99 -11.86 -13.93
N THR A 102 -16.32 -11.33 -15.11
CA THR A 102 -17.58 -10.65 -15.40
C THR A 102 -18.79 -11.55 -15.11
N THR A 103 -18.74 -12.84 -15.44
CA THR A 103 -19.88 -13.74 -15.25
C THR A 103 -20.20 -14.00 -13.78
N GLU A 104 -19.15 -14.01 -12.95
CA GLU A 104 -19.20 -14.35 -11.54
C GLU A 104 -19.52 -13.14 -10.66
N LEU A 105 -18.89 -11.99 -10.95
CA LEU A 105 -18.86 -10.82 -10.07
C LEU A 105 -19.61 -9.61 -10.63
N ALA A 106 -19.87 -9.55 -11.94
CA ALA A 106 -20.66 -8.46 -12.55
C ALA A 106 -21.61 -9.02 -13.64
N PRO A 107 -22.47 -10.01 -13.34
CA PRO A 107 -23.26 -10.70 -14.37
C PRO A 107 -24.18 -9.76 -15.14
N GLU A 108 -24.55 -8.63 -14.55
CA GLU A 108 -25.41 -7.63 -15.17
C GLU A 108 -24.70 -6.78 -16.23
N PHE A 109 -23.36 -6.72 -16.27
CA PHE A 109 -22.60 -6.20 -17.43
C PHE A 109 -22.87 -7.01 -18.70
N LEU A 110 -23.21 -8.30 -18.57
CA LEU A 110 -23.54 -9.16 -19.70
C LEU A 110 -25.00 -9.02 -20.15
N THR A 111 -25.92 -8.77 -19.22
CA THR A 111 -27.36 -8.70 -19.52
C THR A 111 -27.82 -7.30 -19.90
N ASN A 112 -27.20 -6.26 -19.33
CA ASN A 112 -27.55 -4.86 -19.55
C ASN A 112 -26.58 -4.24 -20.55
N VAL A 113 -26.63 -4.73 -21.78
CA VAL A 113 -25.75 -4.23 -22.85
C VAL A 113 -25.87 -2.70 -23.02
N SER A 114 -24.73 -2.06 -23.18
CA SER A 114 -24.52 -0.61 -23.15
C SER A 114 -24.05 -0.07 -24.51
N PHE A 115 -24.28 1.22 -24.73
CA PHE A 115 -23.61 2.03 -25.76
C PHE A 115 -22.58 2.89 -25.05
N ALA A 116 -21.73 2.22 -24.27
CA ALA A 116 -20.84 2.87 -23.35
C ALA A 116 -19.80 3.71 -24.08
N ARG A 117 -19.46 4.84 -23.46
CA ARG A 117 -18.62 5.88 -24.01
C ARG A 117 -17.47 6.26 -23.10
N ASP A 118 -17.60 5.89 -21.83
CA ASP A 118 -16.66 6.14 -20.76
C ASP A 118 -17.16 5.39 -19.51
N VAL A 119 -16.27 5.23 -18.53
CA VAL A 119 -16.54 4.62 -17.24
C VAL A 119 -15.72 5.32 -16.15
N TYR A 120 -16.31 5.49 -14.97
CA TYR A 120 -15.64 6.10 -13.82
C TYR A 120 -16.03 5.37 -12.55
N THR A 121 -15.09 5.23 -11.61
CA THR A 121 -15.34 4.61 -10.30
C THR A 121 -15.32 5.64 -9.18
N VAL A 122 -16.29 5.57 -8.28
CA VAL A 122 -16.40 6.49 -7.14
C VAL A 122 -17.36 5.93 -6.10
N ASP A 123 -17.02 6.04 -4.82
CA ASP A 123 -17.96 5.80 -3.70
C ASP A 123 -19.09 6.85 -3.70
N VAL A 124 -20.31 6.45 -4.08
CA VAL A 124 -21.45 7.37 -4.13
C VAL A 124 -22.34 7.33 -2.90
N ASP A 125 -22.20 6.36 -1.99
CA ASP A 125 -23.07 6.26 -0.82
C ASP A 125 -22.36 6.25 0.54
N GLY A 126 -21.05 6.48 0.53
CA GLY A 126 -20.22 6.69 1.71
C GLY A 126 -19.90 5.41 2.46
N ASP A 127 -20.05 4.25 1.82
CA ASP A 127 -19.76 2.95 2.41
C ASP A 127 -18.28 2.52 2.24
N THR A 128 -17.48 3.41 1.65
CA THR A 128 -16.06 3.30 1.30
C THR A 128 -15.75 2.42 0.11
N TRP A 129 -16.72 1.74 -0.50
CA TRP A 129 -16.49 0.93 -1.70
C TRP A 129 -16.76 1.77 -2.95
N ASP A 130 -15.82 1.73 -3.90
CA ASP A 130 -16.03 2.45 -5.15
C ASP A 130 -17.09 1.75 -6.01
N ASP A 131 -18.08 2.53 -6.46
CA ASP A 131 -19.15 2.14 -7.35
C ASP A 131 -18.80 2.47 -8.80
N VAL A 132 -19.44 1.79 -9.77
CA VAL A 132 -19.12 1.95 -11.19
C VAL A 132 -20.21 2.75 -11.90
N VAL A 133 -19.84 3.90 -12.46
CA VAL A 133 -20.70 4.72 -13.31
C VAL A 133 -20.33 4.50 -14.77
N ILE A 134 -21.27 3.97 -15.55
CA ILE A 134 -21.12 3.80 -17.00
C ILE A 134 -21.99 4.81 -17.71
N ILE A 135 -21.39 5.64 -18.56
CA ILE A 135 -22.15 6.59 -19.37
C ILE A 135 -22.37 6.08 -20.78
N ASN A 136 -23.56 6.37 -21.28
CA ASN A 136 -24.03 5.86 -22.55
C ASN A 136 -24.31 6.98 -23.56
N THR A 137 -24.26 6.60 -24.84
CA THR A 137 -24.78 7.42 -25.94
C THR A 137 -26.07 6.82 -26.55
N PHE A 138 -26.51 7.37 -27.68
CA PHE A 138 -27.71 6.99 -28.41
C PHE A 138 -29.00 6.99 -27.59
N ASN A 139 -29.12 7.94 -26.66
CA ASN A 139 -30.30 8.16 -25.83
C ASN A 139 -30.58 6.99 -24.88
N GLN A 140 -29.57 6.19 -24.55
CA GLN A 140 -29.58 5.28 -23.41
C GLN A 140 -29.19 6.06 -22.14
N GLN A 141 -29.89 5.81 -21.03
CA GLN A 141 -29.62 6.45 -19.74
C GLN A 141 -28.24 6.00 -19.19
N PRO A 142 -27.58 6.79 -18.33
CA PRO A 142 -26.39 6.34 -17.63
C PRO A 142 -26.75 5.18 -16.69
N MET A 143 -25.74 4.41 -16.31
CA MET A 143 -25.88 3.25 -15.47
C MET A 143 -24.98 3.37 -14.24
N LEU A 144 -25.49 2.95 -13.08
CA LEU A 144 -24.80 2.92 -11.80
C LEU A 144 -24.85 1.50 -11.26
N TYR A 145 -23.67 0.92 -11.09
CA TYR A 145 -23.48 -0.38 -10.49
C TYR A 145 -22.86 -0.21 -9.12
N MET A 146 -23.63 -0.56 -8.09
CA MET A 146 -23.19 -0.49 -6.71
C MET A 146 -22.26 -1.65 -6.38
N ASN A 147 -21.20 -1.34 -5.64
CA ASN A 147 -20.35 -2.33 -5.03
C ASN A 147 -21.05 -2.94 -3.82
N LEU A 148 -21.17 -4.27 -3.80
CA LEU A 148 -21.91 -4.97 -2.76
C LEU A 148 -21.08 -5.25 -1.50
N GLY A 149 -19.81 -4.83 -1.49
CA GLY A 149 -18.87 -5.06 -0.41
C GLY A 149 -18.61 -6.56 -0.18
N VAL A 150 -18.43 -6.95 1.08
CA VAL A 150 -18.11 -8.32 1.47
C VAL A 150 -19.28 -9.02 2.17
N GLY A 151 -19.43 -10.32 1.91
CA GLY A 151 -20.39 -11.18 2.59
C GLY A 151 -19.97 -11.53 4.02
N GLU A 152 -20.83 -12.27 4.73
CA GLU A 152 -20.55 -12.73 6.11
C GLU A 152 -19.28 -13.60 6.23
N ASP A 153 -18.83 -14.20 5.12
CA ASP A 153 -17.62 -15.02 5.05
C ASP A 153 -16.37 -14.26 4.58
N GLY A 154 -16.49 -12.94 4.38
CA GLY A 154 -15.40 -12.07 3.92
C GLY A 154 -15.17 -12.10 2.41
N THR A 155 -15.98 -12.83 1.63
CA THR A 155 -15.85 -12.86 0.16
C THR A 155 -16.47 -11.59 -0.44
N TRP A 156 -15.76 -10.94 -1.36
CA TRP A 156 -16.31 -9.82 -2.14
C TRP A 156 -17.48 -10.28 -3.00
N LEU A 157 -18.58 -9.52 -2.96
CA LEU A 157 -19.87 -9.90 -3.55
C LEU A 157 -20.05 -9.41 -4.99
N GLY A 158 -19.16 -8.53 -5.47
CA GLY A 158 -19.20 -7.99 -6.83
C GLY A 158 -20.12 -6.77 -6.96
N LEU A 159 -20.60 -6.54 -8.19
CA LEU A 159 -21.32 -5.36 -8.61
C LEU A 159 -22.78 -5.67 -9.01
N ALA A 160 -23.70 -4.76 -8.69
CA ALA A 160 -25.12 -4.86 -9.08
C ALA A 160 -25.69 -3.54 -9.60
N ASP A 161 -26.51 -3.61 -10.64
CA ASP A 161 -27.19 -2.47 -11.25
C ASP A 161 -28.30 -1.92 -10.33
N GLU A 162 -28.11 -0.68 -9.85
CA GLU A 162 -29.13 0.07 -9.11
C GLU A 162 -29.53 1.37 -9.81
N SER A 163 -29.21 1.50 -11.12
CA SER A 163 -29.46 2.70 -11.92
C SER A 163 -30.89 3.21 -11.82
N ALA A 164 -31.88 2.31 -11.89
CA ALA A 164 -33.29 2.69 -11.89
C ALA A 164 -33.81 3.19 -10.53
N GLU A 165 -33.11 2.85 -9.44
CA GLU A 165 -33.42 3.29 -8.09
C GLU A 165 -32.73 4.62 -7.76
N ARG A 166 -31.49 4.77 -8.21
CA ARG A 166 -30.57 5.83 -7.78
C ARG A 166 -30.44 7.00 -8.75
N PHE A 167 -30.59 6.77 -10.06
CA PHE A 167 -30.54 7.84 -11.06
C PHE A 167 -31.92 8.37 -11.46
N PRO A 168 -32.04 9.69 -11.68
CA PRO A 168 -33.24 10.26 -12.27
C PRO A 168 -33.28 9.96 -13.78
N GLU A 169 -34.49 9.98 -14.36
CA GLU A 169 -34.61 9.93 -15.82
C GLU A 169 -34.15 11.28 -16.43
N LEU A 170 -33.04 11.25 -17.18
CA LEU A 170 -32.50 12.44 -17.82
C LEU A 170 -33.39 12.85 -19.00
N THR A 171 -34.03 14.02 -18.86
CA THR A 171 -35.00 14.55 -19.84
C THR A 171 -34.77 16.02 -20.20
N SER A 172 -33.83 16.71 -19.52
CA SER A 172 -33.42 18.08 -19.83
C SER A 172 -32.75 18.17 -21.19
N ASP A 173 -32.14 17.07 -21.65
CA ASP A 173 -31.69 16.86 -23.02
C ASP A 173 -31.65 15.36 -23.41
N GLN A 174 -31.42 15.03 -24.69
CA GLN A 174 -31.10 13.67 -25.14
C GLN A 174 -29.76 13.22 -24.55
N PRO A 175 -29.69 12.07 -23.86
CA PRO A 175 -28.44 11.51 -23.36
C PRO A 175 -27.56 11.01 -24.51
N LEU A 176 -26.56 11.81 -24.87
CA LEU A 176 -25.50 11.48 -25.80
C LEU A 176 -24.19 11.82 -25.08
N MET A 177 -23.86 11.07 -24.03
CA MET A 177 -22.75 11.45 -23.15
C MET A 177 -21.42 10.94 -23.71
N CYS A 178 -20.33 11.63 -23.41
CA CYS A 178 -18.96 11.24 -23.80
C CYS A 178 -17.99 11.12 -22.65
N ALA A 179 -18.19 11.87 -21.57
CA ALA A 179 -17.32 11.80 -20.39
C ALA A 179 -18.13 11.98 -19.11
N VAL A 180 -17.62 11.38 -18.05
CA VAL A 180 -18.13 11.52 -16.68
C VAL A 180 -16.98 11.85 -15.74
N TRP A 181 -17.29 12.64 -14.71
CA TRP A 181 -16.40 12.82 -13.57
C TRP A 181 -17.22 13.03 -12.30
N ALA A 182 -16.63 12.73 -11.15
CA ALA A 182 -17.25 12.89 -9.85
C ALA A 182 -16.50 13.87 -8.94
N GLY A 183 -17.22 14.57 -8.07
CA GLY A 183 -16.65 15.45 -7.06
C GLY A 183 -17.73 16.03 -6.16
N ASP A 184 -17.40 16.36 -4.91
CA ASP A 184 -18.33 17.09 -4.02
C ASP A 184 -18.43 18.56 -4.43
N LEU A 185 -19.31 18.84 -5.40
CA LEU A 185 -19.50 20.19 -5.93
C LEU A 185 -20.34 21.06 -4.99
N THR A 186 -21.06 20.47 -4.04
CA THR A 186 -21.96 21.20 -3.13
C THR A 186 -21.41 21.41 -1.72
N GLY A 187 -20.23 20.85 -1.42
CA GLY A 187 -19.61 20.89 -0.10
C GLY A 187 -20.38 20.08 0.95
N ASN A 188 -21.18 19.10 0.52
CA ASN A 188 -22.06 18.33 1.41
C ASN A 188 -21.43 17.00 1.89
N GLY A 189 -20.21 16.70 1.45
CA GLY A 189 -19.47 15.48 1.74
C GLY A 189 -19.83 14.30 0.85
N ALA A 190 -20.66 14.47 -0.18
CA ALA A 190 -21.10 13.42 -1.09
C ALA A 190 -20.61 13.69 -2.52
N GLN A 191 -20.30 12.62 -3.25
CA GLN A 191 -19.80 12.73 -4.62
C GLN A 191 -20.95 13.01 -5.58
N ASP A 192 -20.92 14.17 -6.24
CA ASP A 192 -21.82 14.56 -7.33
C ASP A 192 -21.27 14.09 -8.68
N LEU A 193 -22.12 13.96 -9.70
CA LEU A 193 -21.71 13.49 -11.03
C LEU A 193 -21.95 14.55 -12.12
N TYR A 194 -20.94 14.82 -12.93
CA TYR A 194 -21.04 15.68 -14.09
C TYR A 194 -20.88 14.88 -15.38
N PHE A 195 -21.84 15.00 -16.30
CA PHE A 195 -21.82 14.31 -17.59
C PHE A 195 -21.71 15.29 -18.74
N VAL A 196 -20.66 15.13 -19.56
CA VAL A 196 -20.45 15.93 -20.77
C VAL A 196 -21.23 15.33 -21.92
N ASN A 197 -22.07 16.15 -22.57
CA ASN A 197 -22.99 15.74 -23.61
C ASN A 197 -22.57 16.30 -24.98
N TYR A 198 -22.98 15.63 -26.07
CA TYR A 198 -22.67 16.09 -27.43
C TYR A 198 -23.87 16.13 -28.37
N ARG A 199 -23.69 16.83 -29.49
CA ARG A 199 -24.63 16.82 -30.62
C ARG A 199 -23.99 16.32 -31.90
N VAL A 200 -24.54 15.20 -32.38
CA VAL A 200 -24.31 14.69 -33.73
C VAL A 200 -24.95 15.64 -34.74
N ASN A 201 -24.24 16.65 -35.24
CA ASN A 201 -24.50 17.28 -36.55
C ASN A 201 -23.45 18.33 -36.89
N SER A 202 -22.81 18.19 -38.05
CA SER A 202 -21.97 19.23 -38.68
C SER A 202 -22.74 20.49 -39.12
N GLY A 203 -24.05 20.55 -38.84
CA GLY A 203 -24.96 21.65 -39.16
C GLY A 203 -25.25 22.63 -38.01
N GLY A 204 -24.64 22.39 -36.83
CA GLY A 204 -24.86 23.16 -35.61
C GLY A 204 -26.00 22.62 -34.74
N GLY A 205 -25.99 23.01 -33.46
CA GLY A 205 -26.91 22.58 -32.40
C GLY A 205 -26.36 22.97 -31.03
N THR A 206 -27.09 22.67 -29.96
CA THR A 206 -26.61 22.82 -28.58
C THR A 206 -26.95 21.53 -27.84
N ALA A 207 -25.93 20.84 -27.34
CA ALA A 207 -26.04 19.82 -26.31
C ALA A 207 -26.14 20.53 -24.97
N LYS A 208 -26.81 19.92 -24.01
CA LYS A 208 -26.72 20.31 -22.61
C LYS A 208 -26.11 19.18 -21.83
N ASP A 209 -25.05 19.49 -21.10
CA ASP A 209 -24.45 18.61 -20.12
C ASP A 209 -25.43 18.40 -18.95
N PHE A 210 -25.18 17.38 -18.13
CA PHE A 210 -26.00 17.06 -16.97
C PHE A 210 -25.17 17.18 -15.70
N LEU A 211 -25.78 17.68 -14.63
CA LEU A 211 -25.19 17.72 -13.30
C LEU A 211 -26.15 17.04 -12.34
N LEU A 212 -25.74 15.89 -11.83
CA LEU A 212 -26.48 15.08 -10.89
C LEU A 212 -25.93 15.31 -9.49
N ILE A 213 -26.79 15.81 -8.60
CA ILE A 213 -26.44 16.08 -7.20
C ILE A 213 -26.86 14.92 -6.33
N ASN A 214 -25.93 14.46 -5.50
CA ASN A 214 -26.09 13.35 -4.59
C ASN A 214 -26.64 13.83 -3.24
N ASP A 215 -27.58 13.08 -2.68
CA ASP A 215 -28.14 13.37 -1.35
C ASP A 215 -27.31 12.78 -0.19
N GLY A 216 -26.16 12.17 -0.49
CA GLY A 216 -25.26 11.50 0.47
C GLY A 216 -25.59 10.03 0.70
N THR A 217 -26.53 9.47 -0.06
CA THR A 217 -26.88 8.04 0.00
C THR A 217 -26.85 7.39 -1.37
N GLY A 218 -26.14 7.98 -2.33
CA GLY A 218 -26.08 7.55 -3.73
C GLY A 218 -27.39 7.73 -4.49
N HIS A 219 -28.30 8.61 -4.03
CA HIS A 219 -29.51 8.96 -4.76
C HIS A 219 -29.37 10.36 -5.38
N PHE A 220 -29.58 10.43 -6.69
CA PHE A 220 -29.23 11.59 -7.48
C PHE A 220 -30.44 12.38 -7.98
N THR A 221 -30.27 13.70 -8.11
CA THR A 221 -31.23 14.61 -8.77
C THR A 221 -30.53 15.42 -9.86
N ASP A 222 -31.13 15.55 -11.05
CA ASP A 222 -30.64 16.46 -12.10
C ASP A 222 -30.92 17.91 -11.70
N GLU A 223 -29.88 18.62 -11.24
CA GLU A 223 -29.96 20.02 -10.81
C GLU A 223 -29.20 20.97 -11.75
N GLY A 224 -28.71 20.48 -12.90
CA GLY A 224 -27.85 21.27 -13.78
C GLY A 224 -28.48 22.60 -14.24
N GLU A 225 -29.76 22.61 -14.61
CA GLU A 225 -30.42 23.86 -15.04
C GLU A 225 -30.53 24.88 -13.88
N ALA A 226 -30.69 24.42 -12.64
CA ALA A 226 -30.82 25.29 -11.47
C ALA A 226 -29.46 25.85 -11.01
N ARG A 227 -28.40 25.07 -11.18
CA ARG A 227 -27.05 25.37 -10.67
C ARG A 227 -26.12 26.02 -11.69
N VAL A 228 -26.20 25.57 -12.94
CA VAL A 228 -25.25 25.90 -14.02
C VAL A 228 -25.93 26.70 -15.15
N GLY A 229 -27.22 26.44 -15.41
CA GLY A 229 -28.01 27.16 -16.41
C GLY A 229 -27.44 27.05 -17.84
N GLU A 230 -27.28 28.17 -18.54
CA GLU A 230 -26.76 28.17 -19.92
C GLU A 230 -25.29 27.73 -20.02
N LEU A 231 -24.55 27.65 -18.92
CA LEU A 231 -23.16 27.16 -18.92
C LEU A 231 -23.08 25.62 -19.10
N LEU A 232 -24.21 24.91 -19.09
CA LEU A 232 -24.27 23.51 -19.51
C LEU A 232 -24.11 23.32 -21.01
N HIS A 233 -24.23 24.39 -21.80
CA HIS A 233 -24.29 24.28 -23.25
C HIS A 233 -22.96 23.80 -23.84
N SER A 234 -22.99 22.69 -24.56
CA SER A 234 -21.85 22.14 -25.30
C SER A 234 -22.20 22.05 -26.79
N ALA A 235 -21.21 22.24 -27.66
CA ALA A 235 -21.31 21.87 -29.06
C ALA A 235 -21.18 20.36 -29.21
N PHE A 236 -19.94 19.89 -29.34
CA PHE A 236 -19.54 18.50 -29.21
C PHE A 236 -18.60 18.46 -28.02
N GLY A 237 -19.08 18.01 -26.87
CA GLY A 237 -18.27 17.82 -25.67
C GLY A 237 -17.80 16.37 -25.61
N THR A 238 -16.54 16.16 -25.30
CA THR A 238 -15.88 14.84 -25.30
C THR A 238 -15.07 14.56 -24.05
N ALA A 239 -14.75 15.59 -23.25
CA ALA A 239 -14.01 15.44 -22.00
C ALA A 239 -14.52 16.42 -20.94
N GLY A 240 -14.52 15.99 -19.69
CA GLY A 240 -14.86 16.77 -18.51
C GLY A 240 -14.15 16.23 -17.28
N GLN A 241 -13.67 17.11 -16.41
CA GLN A 241 -13.04 16.77 -15.14
C GLN A 241 -13.47 17.76 -14.05
N ILE A 242 -13.38 17.37 -12.79
CA ILE A 242 -13.70 18.21 -11.63
C ILE A 242 -12.46 18.33 -10.74
N HIS A 243 -12.00 19.56 -10.50
CA HIS A 243 -10.80 19.87 -9.70
C HIS A 243 -10.90 21.27 -9.10
N ASP A 244 -10.22 21.54 -7.98
CA ASP A 244 -10.03 22.91 -7.47
C ASP A 244 -8.99 23.65 -8.35
N MET A 245 -9.47 24.30 -9.41
CA MET A 245 -8.59 24.85 -10.45
C MET A 245 -7.94 26.17 -10.03
N ASP A 246 -8.57 26.93 -9.12
CA ASP A 246 -8.08 28.24 -8.71
C ASP A 246 -7.52 28.29 -7.27
N GLY A 247 -7.59 27.18 -6.54
CA GLY A 247 -6.97 26.96 -5.24
C GLY A 247 -7.73 27.61 -4.08
N ASP A 248 -9.04 27.79 -4.22
CA ASP A 248 -9.89 28.39 -3.19
C ASP A 248 -10.57 27.37 -2.26
N GLY A 249 -10.42 26.08 -2.57
CA GLY A 249 -10.93 24.95 -1.81
C GLY A 249 -12.27 24.41 -2.32
N ASP A 250 -12.85 25.02 -3.35
CA ASP A 250 -14.09 24.59 -3.97
C ASP A 250 -13.80 23.88 -5.31
N LEU A 251 -14.46 22.75 -5.56
CA LEU A 251 -14.23 21.99 -6.79
C LEU A 251 -14.91 22.66 -8.00
N ASP A 252 -14.15 22.90 -9.06
CA ASP A 252 -14.59 23.51 -10.33
C ASP A 252 -14.85 22.47 -11.42
N ILE A 253 -15.65 22.85 -12.43
CA ILE A 253 -15.88 22.00 -13.60
C ILE A 253 -15.01 22.47 -14.77
N VAL A 254 -14.15 21.60 -15.27
CA VAL A 254 -13.43 21.78 -16.54
C VAL A 254 -14.09 20.93 -17.61
N LYS A 255 -14.39 21.52 -18.77
CA LYS A 255 -15.04 20.83 -19.88
C LYS A 255 -14.53 21.33 -21.21
N ASN A 256 -14.59 20.50 -22.24
CA ASN A 256 -14.29 20.96 -23.59
C ASN A 256 -15.56 21.25 -24.41
N THR A 257 -15.38 22.07 -25.45
CA THR A 257 -16.40 22.20 -26.48
C THR A 257 -15.76 22.39 -27.86
N THR A 258 -16.06 21.45 -28.77
CA THR A 258 -15.38 21.34 -30.06
C THR A 258 -16.31 21.37 -31.28
N LEU A 259 -15.72 21.28 -32.47
CA LEU A 259 -16.32 21.35 -33.82
C LEU A 259 -16.95 22.69 -34.24
N TYR A 260 -17.78 23.33 -33.40
CA TYR A 260 -18.46 24.58 -33.76
C TYR A 260 -18.80 25.43 -32.52
N ASN A 261 -19.06 26.72 -32.74
CA ASN A 261 -19.31 27.68 -31.65
C ASN A 261 -20.76 27.59 -31.18
N VAL A 262 -20.96 27.54 -29.86
CA VAL A 262 -22.27 27.53 -29.20
C VAL A 262 -22.33 28.63 -28.13
N ALA A 263 -23.51 29.20 -27.90
CA ALA A 263 -23.73 30.18 -26.84
C ALA A 263 -23.79 29.49 -25.46
N PRO A 264 -23.34 30.14 -24.36
CA PRO A 264 -23.00 31.57 -24.26
C PRO A 264 -21.56 31.92 -24.68
N TRP A 265 -20.65 30.94 -24.73
CA TRP A 265 -19.22 31.13 -25.02
C TRP A 265 -18.96 31.71 -26.42
N ASN A 266 -19.74 31.29 -27.42
CA ASN A 266 -19.56 31.61 -28.84
C ASN A 266 -18.13 31.38 -29.35
N SER A 267 -17.42 30.42 -28.75
CA SER A 267 -16.05 30.00 -29.03
C SER A 267 -15.93 28.50 -28.79
N ARG A 268 -14.95 27.86 -29.43
CA ARG A 268 -14.48 26.52 -29.09
C ARG A 268 -13.30 26.61 -28.12
N GLY A 269 -13.02 25.55 -27.40
CA GLY A 269 -11.89 25.50 -26.46
C GLY A 269 -12.17 24.62 -25.25
N VAL A 270 -11.29 24.71 -24.26
CA VAL A 270 -11.48 24.14 -22.92
C VAL A 270 -11.97 25.27 -22.02
N LEU A 271 -13.03 24.99 -21.28
CA LEU A 271 -13.73 25.93 -20.42
C LEU A 271 -13.59 25.46 -18.98
N VAL A 272 -13.29 26.39 -18.07
CA VAL A 272 -13.44 26.20 -16.62
C VAL A 272 -14.67 26.97 -16.16
N LEU A 273 -15.49 26.36 -15.33
CA LEU A 273 -16.66 26.94 -14.69
C LEU A 273 -16.37 26.98 -13.20
N PHE A 274 -16.27 28.20 -12.66
CA PHE A 274 -15.90 28.41 -11.26
C PHE A 274 -17.11 28.15 -10.34
N ASN A 275 -16.89 27.37 -9.29
CA ASN A 275 -17.87 27.02 -8.28
C ASN A 275 -17.84 28.00 -7.11
N ASP A 276 -19.00 28.41 -6.60
CA ASP A 276 -19.08 29.31 -5.44
C ASP A 276 -19.08 28.59 -4.07
N GLY A 277 -18.65 27.32 -4.06
CA GLY A 277 -18.64 26.43 -2.90
C GLY A 277 -19.98 25.83 -2.49
N GLU A 278 -21.09 26.28 -3.09
CA GLU A 278 -22.43 25.72 -2.87
C GLU A 278 -22.94 24.95 -4.10
N GLY A 279 -22.10 24.76 -5.12
CA GLY A 279 -22.42 24.09 -6.36
C GLY A 279 -23.18 24.98 -7.33
N HIS A 280 -22.96 26.30 -7.32
CA HIS A 280 -23.53 27.24 -8.28
C HIS A 280 -22.44 27.87 -9.16
N PHE A 281 -22.68 27.84 -10.47
CA PHE A 281 -21.68 28.26 -11.47
C PHE A 281 -22.18 29.50 -12.19
N SER A 282 -21.53 30.63 -11.93
CA SER A 282 -21.92 31.93 -12.52
C SER A 282 -20.81 32.63 -13.28
N ASN A 283 -19.56 32.21 -13.06
CA ASN A 283 -18.40 32.68 -13.81
C ASN A 283 -17.70 31.53 -14.52
N TRP A 284 -16.94 31.87 -15.57
CA TRP A 284 -16.22 30.89 -16.38
C TRP A 284 -15.10 31.57 -17.17
N GLN A 285 -14.15 30.77 -17.61
CA GLN A 285 -13.08 31.20 -18.52
C GLN A 285 -12.86 30.17 -19.64
N ASN A 286 -12.52 30.64 -20.83
CA ASN A 286 -12.02 29.77 -21.90
C ASN A 286 -10.49 29.78 -21.90
N LEU A 287 -9.89 28.66 -21.51
CA LEU A 287 -8.46 28.47 -21.36
C LEU A 287 -7.75 28.35 -22.72
N VAL A 288 -8.43 27.78 -23.72
CA VAL A 288 -7.85 27.52 -25.05
C VAL A 288 -8.76 28.04 -26.18
N PRO A 289 -8.93 29.36 -26.33
CA PRO A 289 -9.93 29.93 -27.23
C PRO A 289 -9.60 29.68 -28.71
N ASN A 290 -10.62 29.30 -29.49
CA ASN A 290 -10.56 29.00 -30.92
C ASN A 290 -9.83 27.71 -31.31
N ALA A 291 -9.46 26.88 -30.34
CA ALA A 291 -8.94 25.53 -30.55
C ALA A 291 -10.03 24.56 -31.06
N SER A 292 -9.63 23.34 -31.38
CA SER A 292 -10.47 22.16 -31.61
C SER A 292 -10.02 21.05 -30.64
N PRO A 293 -10.20 21.24 -29.31
CA PRO A 293 -9.78 20.24 -28.35
C PRO A 293 -10.67 19.00 -28.43
N TYR A 294 -10.11 17.82 -28.21
CA TYR A 294 -10.86 16.56 -28.11
C TYR A 294 -10.76 16.00 -26.69
N MET A 295 -9.57 15.73 -26.21
CA MET A 295 -9.35 15.29 -24.83
C MET A 295 -8.42 16.27 -24.11
N PHE A 296 -8.43 16.24 -22.79
CA PHE A 296 -7.49 16.96 -21.96
C PHE A 296 -7.30 16.22 -20.64
N GLU A 297 -6.15 16.44 -20.02
CA GLU A 297 -5.81 15.96 -18.68
C GLU A 297 -5.44 17.16 -17.82
N VAL A 298 -5.92 17.18 -16.57
CA VAL A 298 -5.59 18.22 -15.58
C VAL A 298 -4.69 17.58 -14.53
N ALA A 299 -3.48 18.12 -14.38
CA ALA A 299 -2.52 17.64 -13.39
C ALA A 299 -1.49 18.73 -13.10
N ASP A 300 -0.80 18.68 -11.97
CA ASP A 300 0.37 19.52 -11.72
C ASP A 300 1.60 18.92 -12.43
N PHE A 301 1.84 19.33 -13.68
CA PHE A 301 2.93 18.79 -14.48
C PHE A 301 4.31 19.37 -14.10
N ASN A 302 4.41 20.39 -13.25
CA ASN A 302 5.70 21.03 -12.94
C ASN A 302 6.05 21.04 -11.44
N GLY A 303 5.18 20.45 -10.61
CA GLY A 303 5.36 20.33 -9.16
C GLY A 303 5.27 21.66 -8.41
N ASP A 304 4.63 22.69 -8.97
CA ASP A 304 4.51 24.01 -8.34
C ASP A 304 3.26 24.18 -7.46
N GLY A 305 2.41 23.16 -7.41
CA GLY A 305 1.16 23.10 -6.64
C GLY A 305 -0.03 23.74 -7.35
N LEU A 306 0.11 24.15 -8.62
CA LEU A 306 -0.99 24.65 -9.46
C LEU A 306 -1.34 23.63 -10.54
N LEU A 307 -2.63 23.53 -10.86
CA LEU A 307 -3.08 22.57 -11.87
C LEU A 307 -2.83 23.10 -13.29
N ASP A 308 -2.02 22.34 -14.03
CA ASP A 308 -1.72 22.51 -15.44
C ASP A 308 -2.71 21.73 -16.31
N LEU A 309 -2.72 22.00 -17.63
CA LEU A 309 -3.53 21.26 -18.60
C LEU A 309 -2.71 20.75 -19.78
N TYR A 310 -2.79 19.44 -20.03
CA TYR A 310 -2.44 18.85 -21.32
C TYR A 310 -3.68 18.80 -22.20
N VAL A 311 -3.62 19.33 -23.42
CA VAL A 311 -4.78 19.41 -24.33
C VAL A 311 -4.46 18.76 -25.67
N VAL A 312 -5.20 17.69 -25.98
CA VAL A 312 -5.22 17.05 -27.31
C VAL A 312 -6.04 17.91 -28.26
N ASP A 313 -5.43 18.37 -29.36
CA ASP A 313 -6.07 19.30 -30.29
C ASP A 313 -5.81 18.94 -31.76
N ASP A 314 -6.83 19.06 -32.61
CA ASP A 314 -6.72 18.75 -34.05
C ASP A 314 -5.57 19.46 -34.78
N GLY A 315 -5.20 20.65 -34.31
CA GLY A 315 -4.13 21.45 -34.88
C GLY A 315 -2.76 21.03 -34.37
N SER A 316 -2.58 21.15 -33.06
CA SER A 316 -1.38 20.74 -32.33
C SER A 316 -1.74 20.66 -30.85
N ASP A 317 -1.35 19.57 -30.22
CA ASP A 317 -1.42 19.41 -28.77
C ASP A 317 -0.68 20.53 -28.06
N LYS A 318 -1.17 20.84 -26.85
CA LYS A 318 -0.72 21.98 -26.06
C LYS A 318 -0.51 21.58 -24.61
N LEU A 319 0.52 22.14 -24.00
CA LEU A 319 0.69 22.19 -22.56
C LEU A 319 0.38 23.61 -22.10
N LEU A 320 -0.51 23.74 -21.14
CA LEU A 320 -0.83 24.99 -20.45
C LEU A 320 -0.30 24.89 -19.03
N THR A 321 0.76 25.64 -18.75
CA THR A 321 1.35 25.73 -17.40
C THR A 321 0.75 26.90 -16.65
N ALA A 322 0.13 26.66 -15.51
CA ALA A 322 -0.47 27.67 -14.63
C ALA A 322 0.60 28.65 -14.14
N THR A 323 0.19 29.89 -13.87
CA THR A 323 1.10 30.97 -13.47
C THR A 323 0.50 31.94 -12.45
N GLU A 324 -0.82 32.10 -12.44
CA GLU A 324 -1.54 32.95 -11.50
C GLU A 324 -2.99 32.48 -11.37
N HIS A 325 -3.51 32.43 -10.14
CA HIS A 325 -4.93 32.18 -9.88
C HIS A 325 -5.55 33.39 -9.19
N VAL A 326 -6.76 33.75 -9.63
CA VAL A 326 -7.65 34.67 -8.93
C VAL A 326 -8.96 33.93 -8.74
N ALA A 327 -9.18 33.49 -7.49
CA ALA A 327 -10.36 32.76 -7.06
C ALA A 327 -11.66 33.32 -7.67
N ASP A 328 -12.53 32.42 -8.11
CA ASP A 328 -13.81 32.65 -8.76
C ASP A 328 -13.74 33.50 -10.04
N THR A 329 -12.56 33.85 -10.55
CA THR A 329 -12.40 34.98 -11.48
C THR A 329 -11.63 34.63 -12.74
N GLU A 330 -10.35 34.33 -12.63
CA GLU A 330 -9.43 34.19 -13.76
C GLU A 330 -8.21 33.34 -13.39
N LEU A 331 -7.83 32.44 -14.29
CA LEU A 331 -6.62 31.64 -14.29
C LEU A 331 -5.66 32.14 -15.39
N GLY A 332 -4.39 32.33 -15.06
CA GLY A 332 -3.35 32.69 -16.01
C GLY A 332 -2.47 31.50 -16.36
N PHE A 333 -2.28 31.27 -17.67
CA PHE A 333 -1.47 30.16 -18.19
C PHE A 333 -0.39 30.64 -19.17
N THR A 334 0.75 29.95 -19.15
CA THR A 334 1.72 29.93 -20.26
C THR A 334 1.40 28.75 -21.17
N THR A 335 1.04 29.02 -22.43
CA THR A 335 0.72 27.95 -23.39
C THR A 335 1.89 27.63 -24.32
N VAL A 336 2.26 26.37 -24.40
CA VAL A 336 3.21 25.82 -25.37
C VAL A 336 2.45 24.94 -26.36
N ASN A 337 2.64 25.16 -27.67
CA ASN A 337 2.21 24.19 -28.68
C ASN A 337 3.36 23.20 -28.89
N LEU A 338 3.14 21.92 -28.60
CA LEU A 338 4.18 20.91 -28.58
C LEU A 338 4.69 20.60 -30.00
N GLY A 339 3.78 20.49 -30.96
CA GLY A 339 4.11 20.25 -32.36
C GLY A 339 4.87 18.95 -32.62
N PHE A 340 4.70 17.95 -31.74
CA PHE A 340 5.35 16.65 -31.88
C PHE A 340 4.83 15.92 -33.13
N PRO A 341 5.71 15.31 -33.94
CA PRO A 341 5.28 14.57 -35.13
C PRO A 341 4.37 13.38 -34.82
N SER A 342 4.47 12.81 -33.62
CA SER A 342 3.71 11.66 -33.15
C SER A 342 2.22 11.96 -32.93
N SER A 343 1.87 13.17 -32.47
CA SER A 343 0.49 13.57 -32.14
C SER A 343 -0.12 14.64 -33.05
N ASN A 344 0.43 14.87 -34.25
CA ASN A 344 -0.20 15.84 -35.16
C ASN A 344 -1.55 15.34 -35.71
N GLY A 345 -2.63 15.67 -34.98
CA GLY A 345 -4.04 15.60 -35.36
C GLY A 345 -4.79 14.36 -34.86
N PHE A 346 -5.95 14.59 -34.22
CA PHE A 346 -6.93 13.58 -33.75
C PHE A 346 -6.30 12.47 -32.88
N GLY A 347 -5.81 12.82 -31.68
CA GLY A 347 -5.47 11.86 -30.61
C GLY A 347 -6.72 11.43 -29.82
N GLY A 348 -6.63 10.28 -29.15
CA GLY A 348 -7.69 9.70 -28.32
C GLY A 348 -7.61 10.14 -26.85
N ASN A 349 -8.01 9.24 -25.95
CA ASN A 349 -7.95 9.40 -24.50
C ASN A 349 -6.51 9.74 -24.07
N VAL A 350 -6.40 10.59 -23.05
CA VAL A 350 -5.13 11.00 -22.45
C VAL A 350 -5.17 10.59 -21.00
N HIS A 351 -4.03 10.10 -20.50
CA HIS A 351 -3.82 9.74 -19.12
C HIS A 351 -2.44 10.23 -18.68
N ALA A 352 -2.27 10.49 -17.39
CA ALA A 352 -1.00 10.90 -16.81
C ALA A 352 -0.60 10.01 -15.63
N ALA A 353 0.67 9.65 -15.57
CA ALA A 353 1.28 8.86 -14.50
C ALA A 353 2.80 9.09 -14.50
N ASP A 354 3.46 8.94 -13.36
CA ASP A 354 4.92 8.99 -13.27
C ASP A 354 5.49 7.66 -13.78
N LEU A 355 5.91 7.59 -15.05
CA LEU A 355 6.31 6.33 -15.70
C LEU A 355 7.77 5.97 -15.43
N ASP A 356 8.61 6.97 -15.11
CA ASP A 356 10.04 6.78 -14.84
C ASP A 356 10.46 7.04 -13.38
N LEU A 357 9.48 7.30 -12.51
CA LEU A 357 9.59 7.48 -11.07
C LEU A 357 10.49 8.66 -10.68
N ASP A 358 10.49 9.72 -11.48
CA ASP A 358 11.25 10.93 -11.21
C ASP A 358 10.45 11.99 -10.41
N GLY A 359 9.16 11.75 -10.20
CA GLY A 359 8.24 12.58 -9.45
C GLY A 359 7.40 13.53 -10.32
N ASP A 360 7.65 13.59 -11.63
CA ASP A 360 6.85 14.36 -12.58
C ASP A 360 5.88 13.44 -13.34
N LEU A 361 4.62 13.86 -13.48
CA LEU A 361 3.65 13.06 -14.23
C LEU A 361 3.92 13.12 -15.74
N ASP A 362 4.17 11.97 -16.35
CA ASP A 362 4.27 11.79 -17.79
C ASP A 362 2.90 11.71 -18.46
N VAL A 363 2.87 11.81 -19.79
CA VAL A 363 1.61 11.81 -20.55
C VAL A 363 1.56 10.68 -21.55
N VAL A 364 0.49 9.89 -21.50
CA VAL A 364 0.14 8.87 -22.49
C VAL A 364 -1.09 9.31 -23.27
N VAL A 365 -0.99 9.36 -24.60
CA VAL A 365 -2.09 9.73 -25.49
C VAL A 365 -2.39 8.57 -26.42
N SER A 366 -3.62 8.06 -26.37
CA SER A 366 -4.09 6.99 -27.24
C SER A 366 -4.16 7.42 -28.72
N ASP A 367 -4.05 6.45 -29.62
CA ASP A 367 -3.92 6.65 -31.07
C ASP A 367 -5.22 7.13 -31.71
N VAL A 368 -6.32 6.43 -31.42
CA VAL A 368 -7.54 6.47 -32.24
C VAL A 368 -8.63 7.25 -31.52
N ASP A 369 -9.09 8.34 -32.14
CA ASP A 369 -10.42 8.88 -31.86
C ASP A 369 -11.47 7.83 -32.21
N VAL A 370 -12.19 7.41 -31.16
CA VAL A 370 -13.37 6.56 -31.05
C VAL A 370 -14.36 6.57 -32.23
N ASP A 371 -14.39 7.63 -33.05
CA ASP A 371 -15.42 7.80 -34.09
C ASP A 371 -14.93 7.80 -35.57
N ILE A 372 -13.66 7.49 -35.89
CA ILE A 372 -13.14 7.60 -37.29
C ILE A 372 -12.52 6.31 -37.88
N PRO A 373 -13.06 5.77 -39.01
CA PRO A 373 -12.43 4.64 -39.71
C PRO A 373 -11.14 5.02 -40.44
N PRO A 374 -10.15 4.10 -40.59
CA PRO A 374 -10.10 2.72 -40.08
C PRO A 374 -9.04 2.52 -38.97
N CYS A 375 -9.12 1.38 -38.27
CA CYS A 375 -8.07 0.74 -37.45
C CYS A 375 -6.79 0.38 -38.24
N ASN A 376 -6.25 1.36 -38.94
CA ASN A 376 -5.01 1.34 -39.70
C ASN A 376 -4.51 2.77 -39.96
N SER A 377 -4.74 3.68 -38.99
CA SER A 377 -4.49 5.12 -39.06
C SER A 377 -3.03 5.46 -39.41
N GLY A 378 -2.10 4.51 -39.24
CA GLY A 378 -0.65 4.72 -39.36
C GLY A 378 -0.09 5.59 -38.23
N ARG A 379 -0.93 5.92 -37.25
CA ARG A 379 -0.60 6.62 -36.02
C ARG A 379 -0.29 5.58 -34.94
N ARG A 380 0.00 6.08 -33.74
CA ARG A 380 0.40 5.28 -32.58
C ARG A 380 -0.03 6.02 -31.31
N MET A 381 -0.18 5.26 -30.23
CA MET A 381 -0.10 5.77 -28.88
C MET A 381 1.21 6.54 -28.72
N ALA A 382 1.10 7.73 -28.16
CA ALA A 382 2.22 8.58 -27.81
C ALA A 382 2.47 8.52 -26.31
N ILE A 383 3.75 8.53 -25.93
CA ILE A 383 4.19 8.60 -24.55
C ILE A 383 5.20 9.75 -24.52
N TYR A 384 4.96 10.72 -23.63
CA TYR A 384 5.77 11.91 -23.47
C TYR A 384 6.39 11.94 -22.09
N GLU A 385 7.72 12.06 -22.08
CA GLU A 385 8.52 12.28 -20.87
C GLU A 385 8.31 13.71 -20.41
N ASN A 386 7.95 13.88 -19.15
CA ASN A 386 7.92 15.14 -18.46
C ASN A 386 9.18 15.29 -17.61
N VAL A 387 9.76 16.50 -17.61
CA VAL A 387 10.85 16.85 -16.70
C VAL A 387 10.65 18.30 -16.29
N ASP A 388 10.30 18.53 -15.03
CA ASP A 388 9.98 19.82 -14.42
C ASP A 388 9.00 20.66 -15.29
N GLY A 389 7.91 20.06 -15.77
CA GLY A 389 6.90 20.71 -16.62
C GLY A 389 7.28 20.90 -18.08
N MET A 390 8.35 20.25 -18.55
CA MET A 390 8.79 20.30 -19.94
C MET A 390 8.64 18.95 -20.64
N LEU A 391 7.53 18.80 -21.37
CA LEU A 391 7.28 17.59 -22.16
C LEU A 391 8.24 17.40 -23.34
N SER A 392 8.63 16.15 -23.56
CA SER A 392 9.52 15.66 -24.61
C SER A 392 8.92 14.41 -25.27
N ASP A 393 9.16 14.20 -26.58
CA ASP A 393 8.76 12.97 -27.29
C ASP A 393 9.99 12.08 -27.51
N PRO A 394 10.34 11.21 -26.55
CA PRO A 394 11.53 10.38 -26.63
C PRO A 394 11.46 9.36 -27.77
N TYR A 395 10.26 8.94 -28.16
CA TYR A 395 10.03 7.94 -29.20
C TYR A 395 9.91 8.53 -30.60
N GLY A 396 9.58 9.83 -30.72
CA GLY A 396 9.55 10.58 -31.98
C GLY A 396 8.65 9.92 -33.03
N THR A 397 9.21 9.60 -34.21
CA THR A 397 8.46 8.90 -35.28
C THR A 397 8.69 7.39 -35.30
N ASN A 398 9.29 6.82 -34.25
CA ASN A 398 9.48 5.37 -34.18
C ASN A 398 8.14 4.68 -33.97
N THR A 399 7.93 3.57 -34.67
CA THR A 399 6.70 2.77 -34.57
C THR A 399 7.04 1.41 -33.97
N PHE A 400 6.41 1.09 -32.85
CA PHE A 400 6.43 -0.25 -32.25
C PHE A 400 5.06 -0.90 -32.48
N ASP A 401 5.00 -2.22 -32.61
CA ASP A 401 3.72 -2.88 -32.91
C ASP A 401 2.72 -2.74 -31.75
N TRP A 402 3.23 -2.70 -30.51
CA TRP A 402 2.43 -2.60 -29.28
C TRP A 402 1.72 -1.26 -29.10
N VAL A 403 2.28 -0.15 -29.61
CA VAL A 403 1.66 1.19 -29.54
C VAL A 403 0.60 1.47 -30.61
N THR A 404 0.28 0.54 -31.50
CA THR A 404 -0.61 0.85 -32.65
C THR A 404 -2.08 0.51 -32.39
N ASN A 405 -3.00 1.38 -32.84
CA ASN A 405 -4.45 1.17 -32.79
C ASN A 405 -5.01 0.97 -31.37
N SER A 406 -4.53 1.74 -30.40
CA SER A 406 -5.13 1.82 -29.05
C SER A 406 -6.31 2.80 -29.08
N TYR A 407 -7.46 2.37 -28.55
CA TYR A 407 -8.60 3.27 -28.27
C TYR A 407 -8.37 4.00 -26.95
N ASP A 408 -8.07 3.22 -25.92
CA ASP A 408 -7.81 3.70 -24.57
C ASP A 408 -6.76 2.81 -23.88
N VAL A 409 -6.21 3.30 -22.76
CA VAL A 409 -5.26 2.58 -21.92
C VAL A 409 -5.61 2.76 -20.44
N ALA A 410 -5.36 1.73 -19.64
CA ALA A 410 -5.28 1.84 -18.19
C ALA A 410 -3.81 1.84 -17.80
N LEU A 411 -3.40 2.84 -17.02
CA LEU A 411 -2.10 2.93 -16.38
C LEU A 411 -2.25 2.41 -14.95
N LEU A 412 -1.55 1.33 -14.62
CA LEU A 412 -1.68 0.66 -13.33
C LEU A 412 -0.44 -0.21 -13.06
N ASP A 413 -0.14 -0.44 -11.80
CA ASP A 413 0.85 -1.43 -11.39
C ASP A 413 0.17 -2.80 -11.34
N ILE A 414 0.41 -3.66 -12.34
CA ILE A 414 -0.30 -4.93 -12.46
C ILE A 414 0.28 -5.93 -11.46
N ASN A 415 1.61 -5.95 -11.30
CA ASN A 415 2.35 -6.95 -10.53
C ASN A 415 2.82 -6.46 -9.15
N ASN A 416 2.37 -5.27 -8.72
CA ASN A 416 2.70 -4.60 -7.45
C ASN A 416 4.21 -4.38 -7.27
N ASP A 417 4.89 -3.96 -8.33
CA ASP A 417 6.34 -3.74 -8.34
C ASP A 417 6.80 -2.29 -8.21
N GLY A 418 5.84 -1.38 -8.12
CA GLY A 418 6.04 0.05 -8.05
C GLY A 418 6.31 0.72 -9.39
N LEU A 419 6.32 -0.02 -10.51
CA LEU A 419 6.38 0.53 -11.87
C LEU A 419 4.97 0.59 -12.46
N VAL A 420 4.74 1.60 -13.30
CA VAL A 420 3.47 1.74 -14.01
C VAL A 420 3.48 0.87 -15.27
N ASP A 421 2.56 -0.08 -15.34
CA ASP A 421 2.27 -0.89 -16.52
C ASP A 421 1.11 -0.32 -17.33
N ILE A 422 0.90 -0.90 -18.53
CA ILE A 422 -0.15 -0.47 -19.45
C ILE A 422 -1.00 -1.66 -19.88
N LEU A 423 -2.30 -1.62 -19.58
CA LEU A 423 -3.29 -2.40 -20.30
C LEU A 423 -3.83 -1.55 -21.46
N SER A 424 -3.58 -1.97 -22.69
CA SER A 424 -4.06 -1.29 -23.90
C SER A 424 -5.29 -1.98 -24.50
N GLY A 425 -6.37 -1.22 -24.67
CA GLY A 425 -7.57 -1.62 -25.38
C GLY A 425 -7.42 -1.35 -26.87
N LYS A 426 -7.14 -2.39 -27.65
CA LYS A 426 -6.80 -2.23 -29.07
C LYS A 426 -8.03 -2.35 -29.96
N CYS A 427 -7.89 -1.89 -31.19
CA CYS A 427 -8.84 -2.19 -32.28
C CYS A 427 -9.14 -3.68 -32.47
N ALA A 428 -8.25 -4.57 -32.03
CA ALA A 428 -8.49 -6.01 -32.01
C ALA A 428 -7.87 -6.59 -30.74
N GLY A 429 -8.71 -6.92 -29.76
CA GLY A 429 -8.30 -7.47 -28.47
C GLY A 429 -7.62 -6.46 -27.55
N TYR A 430 -6.67 -6.95 -26.76
CA TYR A 430 -6.03 -6.25 -25.65
C TYR A 430 -4.53 -6.60 -25.64
N GLU A 431 -3.72 -5.71 -25.10
CA GLU A 431 -2.30 -5.98 -24.83
C GLU A 431 -1.92 -5.55 -23.40
N VAL A 432 -1.19 -6.41 -22.70
CA VAL A 432 -0.56 -6.07 -21.41
C VAL A 432 0.92 -5.80 -21.67
N ILE A 433 1.33 -4.57 -21.42
CA ILE A 433 2.67 -4.05 -21.66
C ILE A 433 3.26 -3.69 -20.30
N MET A 434 4.22 -4.50 -19.84
CA MET A 434 4.85 -4.36 -18.53
C MET A 434 6.08 -3.45 -18.62
N SER A 435 6.32 -2.64 -17.59
CA SER A 435 7.56 -1.87 -17.47
C SER A 435 8.74 -2.78 -17.09
N ASP A 436 9.85 -2.73 -17.84
CA ASP A 436 11.10 -3.47 -17.55
C ASP A 436 12.20 -2.52 -17.07
N ASN A 437 11.83 -1.54 -16.23
CA ASN A 437 12.68 -0.43 -15.80
C ASN A 437 13.09 -0.52 -14.33
N CYS A 438 13.42 -1.74 -13.89
CA CYS A 438 13.81 -2.11 -12.54
C CYS A 438 14.83 -1.21 -11.83
N ALA A 439 15.67 -0.51 -12.57
CA ALA A 439 16.65 0.42 -12.00
C ALA A 439 16.02 1.70 -11.43
N LEU A 440 14.74 1.97 -11.74
CA LEU A 440 13.98 3.14 -11.34
C LEU A 440 13.15 2.86 -10.07
N ALA A 441 12.60 1.64 -9.94
CA ALA A 441 11.79 1.25 -8.79
C ALA A 441 12.57 1.37 -7.47
N SER A 442 11.93 1.96 -6.47
CA SER A 442 12.50 2.14 -5.15
C SER A 442 12.62 0.78 -4.44
N SER A 443 13.69 0.58 -3.66
CA SER A 443 13.97 -0.67 -2.93
C SER A 443 13.02 -0.96 -1.76
N SER A 444 11.82 -0.36 -1.71
CA SER A 444 10.85 -0.60 -0.64
C SER A 444 9.93 -1.79 -0.93
N ALA A 445 9.75 -2.15 -2.21
CA ALA A 445 9.16 -3.42 -2.63
C ALA A 445 10.29 -4.41 -2.93
N ASP A 446 11.09 -4.71 -1.90
CA ASP A 446 12.24 -5.62 -1.92
C ASP A 446 12.05 -6.58 -0.74
N TYR A 447 11.30 -7.65 -0.98
CA TYR A 447 10.80 -8.59 0.01
C TYR A 447 11.92 -9.40 0.65
N ASP A 448 12.98 -9.71 -0.10
CA ASP A 448 14.17 -10.41 0.39
C ASP A 448 15.33 -9.49 0.81
N LEU A 449 15.18 -8.18 0.59
CA LEU A 449 16.12 -7.12 0.95
C LEU A 449 17.49 -7.24 0.26
N ASP A 450 17.53 -7.78 -0.96
CA ASP A 450 18.76 -7.97 -1.75
C ASP A 450 19.21 -6.73 -2.53
N GLY A 451 18.33 -5.72 -2.58
CA GLY A 451 18.52 -4.46 -3.29
C GLY A 451 17.97 -4.47 -4.72
N VAL A 452 17.23 -5.49 -5.11
CA VAL A 452 16.45 -5.61 -6.35
C VAL A 452 14.97 -5.60 -6.00
N PRO A 453 14.15 -4.72 -6.61
CA PRO A 453 12.71 -4.75 -6.40
C PRO A 453 12.07 -6.09 -6.81
N ASP A 454 11.04 -6.53 -6.10
CA ASP A 454 10.48 -7.88 -6.17
C ASP A 454 10.07 -8.32 -7.57
N ALA A 455 9.41 -7.50 -8.39
CA ALA A 455 9.08 -7.99 -9.73
C ALA A 455 10.23 -7.98 -10.74
N CYS A 456 11.34 -7.39 -10.34
CA CYS A 456 12.60 -7.46 -11.05
C CYS A 456 13.47 -8.60 -10.52
N ASP A 457 13.06 -9.19 -9.40
CA ASP A 457 13.66 -10.37 -8.83
C ASP A 457 13.17 -11.65 -9.52
N VAL A 458 14.06 -12.63 -9.55
CA VAL A 458 13.83 -13.96 -10.12
C VAL A 458 12.82 -14.76 -9.26
N CYS A 459 12.57 -14.34 -8.02
CA CYS A 459 11.62 -14.93 -7.09
C CYS A 459 10.92 -13.88 -6.20
N PRO A 460 10.01 -13.06 -6.79
CA PRO A 460 9.40 -11.88 -6.16
C PRO A 460 8.78 -12.06 -4.78
N ASN A 461 8.35 -13.29 -4.47
CA ASN A 461 7.62 -13.62 -3.24
C ASN A 461 8.43 -14.53 -2.31
N ASN A 462 9.72 -14.71 -2.59
CA ASN A 462 10.60 -15.53 -1.79
C ASN A 462 11.42 -14.60 -0.92
N PRO A 463 11.38 -14.72 0.43
CA PRO A 463 12.20 -13.88 1.29
C PRO A 463 13.69 -14.28 1.28
N ASP A 464 14.09 -15.16 0.35
CA ASP A 464 15.45 -15.64 0.15
C ASP A 464 15.98 -15.15 -1.22
N PRO A 465 17.05 -14.34 -1.21
CA PRO A 465 17.57 -13.68 -2.41
C PRO A 465 18.28 -14.58 -3.41
N ASP A 466 18.42 -15.87 -3.10
CA ASP A 466 18.93 -16.87 -4.02
C ASP A 466 17.82 -17.74 -4.65
N CYS A 467 16.54 -17.38 -4.43
CA CYS A 467 15.37 -18.12 -4.91
C CYS A 467 15.31 -19.58 -4.45
N GLU A 468 15.96 -19.87 -3.33
CA GLU A 468 15.88 -21.18 -2.68
C GLU A 468 14.49 -21.28 -2.04
N VAL A 469 13.72 -22.30 -2.41
CA VAL A 469 12.42 -22.56 -1.75
C VAL A 469 12.72 -22.86 -0.29
N GLN A 470 12.52 -21.87 0.59
CA GLN A 470 12.57 -22.12 2.02
C GLN A 470 11.52 -23.20 2.31
N GLY A 471 11.97 -24.29 2.95
CA GLY A 471 11.02 -25.17 3.59
C GLY A 471 10.16 -24.34 4.54
N SER A 472 8.92 -24.76 4.81
CA SER A 472 8.03 -24.04 5.74
C SER A 472 8.57 -23.85 7.16
N TYR A 473 9.78 -24.37 7.46
CA TYR A 473 10.40 -24.45 8.77
C TYR A 473 11.73 -23.68 8.82
N PRO A 474 12.11 -23.14 10.00
CA PRO A 474 13.36 -22.40 10.14
C PRO A 474 14.58 -23.28 9.91
N THR A 475 15.57 -22.75 9.18
CA THR A 475 16.89 -23.37 9.02
C THR A 475 17.97 -22.43 9.53
N VAL A 476 19.06 -22.98 10.07
CA VAL A 476 20.19 -22.20 10.61
C VAL A 476 21.52 -22.75 10.12
N SER A 477 22.47 -21.86 9.88
CA SER A 477 23.81 -22.21 9.37
C SER A 477 24.62 -23.00 10.40
N THR A 478 25.12 -24.17 10.00
CA THR A 478 25.99 -25.01 10.85
C THR A 478 27.44 -24.54 10.91
N GLU A 479 27.80 -23.48 10.18
CA GLU A 479 29.13 -22.85 10.23
C GLU A 479 29.33 -21.98 11.48
N HIS A 480 28.25 -21.67 12.20
CA HIS A 480 28.29 -20.90 13.44
C HIS A 480 28.55 -21.79 14.67
N SER A 481 28.98 -21.18 15.79
CA SER A 481 29.07 -21.91 17.06
C SER A 481 27.70 -22.44 17.49
N MET A 482 27.64 -23.55 18.23
CA MET A 482 26.37 -24.13 18.68
C MET A 482 25.46 -23.14 19.42
N ALA A 483 26.03 -22.26 20.25
CA ALA A 483 25.29 -21.19 20.92
C ALA A 483 24.62 -20.22 19.93
N ARG A 484 25.31 -19.87 18.85
CA ARG A 484 24.79 -18.97 17.81
C ARG A 484 23.71 -19.66 16.97
N GLN A 485 23.90 -20.93 16.59
CA GLN A 485 22.90 -21.71 15.87
C GLN A 485 21.55 -21.72 16.61
N TRP A 486 21.57 -22.03 17.91
CA TRP A 486 20.35 -22.06 18.72
C TRP A 486 19.82 -20.69 19.13
N ASN A 487 20.65 -19.64 19.10
CA ASN A 487 20.18 -18.27 19.24
C ASN A 487 19.41 -17.81 18.00
N ASP A 488 19.94 -18.11 16.80
CA ASP A 488 19.24 -17.80 15.55
C ASP A 488 17.92 -18.58 15.48
N MET A 489 17.93 -19.87 15.87
CA MET A 489 16.71 -20.68 15.99
C MET A 489 15.69 -20.07 16.96
N LEU A 490 16.13 -19.55 18.11
CA LEU A 490 15.26 -18.84 19.06
C LEU A 490 14.65 -17.58 18.45
N LEU A 491 15.41 -16.81 17.67
CA LEU A 491 14.87 -15.60 17.01
C LEU A 491 13.79 -15.96 15.99
N GLU A 492 13.99 -17.02 15.19
CA GLU A 492 12.93 -17.52 14.31
C GLU A 492 11.70 -17.98 15.08
N SER A 493 11.91 -18.65 16.22
CA SER A 493 10.83 -19.07 17.12
C SER A 493 10.00 -17.87 17.61
N ILE A 494 10.64 -16.74 17.91
CA ILE A 494 9.97 -15.51 18.34
C ILE A 494 9.16 -14.89 17.20
N ARG A 495 9.67 -14.89 15.97
CA ARG A 495 8.94 -14.37 14.79
C ARG A 495 7.70 -15.19 14.47
N ALA A 496 7.77 -16.51 14.66
CA ALA A 496 6.65 -17.44 14.45
C ALA A 496 5.64 -17.48 15.63
N ASP A 497 5.75 -16.57 16.60
CA ASP A 497 4.88 -16.48 17.77
C ASP A 497 4.18 -15.12 17.89
N PHE A 498 3.15 -15.04 18.73
CA PHE A 498 2.44 -13.78 19.02
C PHE A 498 3.39 -12.70 19.55
N ALA A 499 3.07 -11.43 19.26
CA ALA A 499 3.80 -10.26 19.75
C ALA A 499 3.66 -10.09 21.28
N ARG A 500 4.53 -10.77 22.04
CA ARG A 500 4.47 -10.84 23.51
C ARG A 500 5.83 -10.49 24.14
N PRO A 501 6.25 -9.22 24.11
CA PRO A 501 7.62 -8.81 24.44
C PRO A 501 8.11 -9.24 25.83
N THR A 502 7.24 -9.28 26.84
CA THR A 502 7.57 -9.78 28.18
C THR A 502 7.91 -11.28 28.18
N VAL A 503 7.12 -12.08 27.47
CA VAL A 503 7.34 -13.53 27.30
C VAL A 503 8.65 -13.77 26.54
N HIS A 504 8.88 -13.02 25.45
CA HIS A 504 10.06 -13.20 24.60
C HIS A 504 11.35 -12.71 25.25
N ALA A 505 11.32 -11.60 26.00
CA ALA A 505 12.46 -11.15 26.81
C ALA A 505 12.91 -12.24 27.81
N ARG A 506 11.95 -12.97 28.38
CA ARG A 506 12.21 -14.07 29.31
C ARG A 506 12.75 -15.32 28.60
N ASN A 507 12.24 -15.64 27.41
CA ASN A 507 12.79 -16.71 26.58
C ASN A 507 14.27 -16.43 26.24
N LEU A 508 14.59 -15.21 25.81
CA LEU A 508 15.97 -14.76 25.54
C LEU A 508 16.88 -14.88 26.77
N TRP A 509 16.38 -14.47 27.94
CA TRP A 509 17.12 -14.58 29.20
C TRP A 509 17.39 -16.05 29.58
N HIS A 510 16.36 -16.90 29.59
CA HIS A 510 16.50 -18.30 29.99
C HIS A 510 17.40 -19.09 29.04
N SER A 511 17.31 -18.82 27.73
CA SER A 511 18.22 -19.42 26.74
C SER A 511 19.66 -18.97 26.93
N SER A 512 19.89 -17.68 27.19
CA SER A 512 21.24 -17.17 27.51
C SER A 512 21.81 -17.79 28.77
N MET A 513 20.99 -17.93 29.81
CA MET A 513 21.38 -18.57 31.07
C MET A 513 21.71 -20.05 30.89
N LEU A 514 20.93 -20.78 30.08
CA LEU A 514 21.19 -22.16 29.70
C LEU A 514 22.57 -22.31 29.05
N MET A 515 22.83 -21.54 27.98
CA MET A 515 24.09 -21.60 27.24
C MET A 515 25.28 -21.19 28.11
N TRP A 516 25.12 -20.18 28.96
CA TRP A 516 26.15 -19.74 29.90
C TRP A 516 26.51 -20.83 30.90
N ASP A 517 25.51 -21.49 31.51
CA ASP A 517 25.74 -22.51 32.51
C ASP A 517 26.41 -23.76 31.93
N VAL A 518 26.01 -24.16 30.72
CA VAL A 518 26.68 -25.24 29.97
C VAL A 518 28.16 -24.92 29.73
N TRP A 519 28.48 -23.67 29.38
CA TRP A 519 29.87 -23.24 29.23
C TRP A 519 30.60 -23.21 30.57
N ALA A 520 29.98 -22.62 31.59
CA ALA A 520 30.59 -22.35 32.89
C ALA A 520 30.94 -23.62 33.68
N VAL A 521 30.08 -24.65 33.64
CA VAL A 521 30.34 -25.92 34.34
C VAL A 521 31.51 -26.72 33.75
N MET A 522 31.95 -26.37 32.53
CA MET A 522 33.09 -26.99 31.85
C MET A 522 34.33 -26.08 31.83
N ASP A 523 34.28 -24.90 32.44
CA ASP A 523 35.41 -23.98 32.58
C ASP A 523 35.74 -23.75 34.06
N SER A 524 36.96 -24.12 34.46
CA SER A 524 37.43 -24.03 35.84
C SER A 524 37.49 -22.62 36.43
N ALA A 525 37.44 -21.57 35.59
CA ALA A 525 37.49 -20.18 36.02
C ALA A 525 36.10 -19.51 36.08
N ALA A 526 35.05 -20.20 35.63
CA ALA A 526 33.70 -19.68 35.56
C ALA A 526 32.84 -20.13 36.74
N CYS A 527 31.68 -19.49 36.90
CA CYS A 527 30.65 -19.88 37.87
C CYS A 527 29.29 -19.93 37.14
N PRO A 528 28.47 -20.97 37.37
CA PRO A 528 27.11 -21.02 36.84
C PRO A 528 26.25 -19.88 37.41
N ALA A 529 25.34 -19.38 36.59
CA ALA A 529 24.32 -18.40 36.96
C ALA A 529 23.08 -19.06 37.57
N PHE A 530 22.78 -20.33 37.25
CA PHE A 530 21.56 -21.03 37.68
C PHE A 530 21.84 -22.35 38.42
N LEU A 531 22.67 -23.23 37.85
CA LEU A 531 23.03 -24.52 38.44
C LEU A 531 23.74 -24.34 39.80
N GLY A 532 23.16 -24.93 40.83
CA GLY A 532 23.64 -24.83 42.21
C GLY A 532 23.47 -23.45 42.86
N GLN A 533 22.86 -22.48 42.16
CA GLN A 533 22.55 -21.16 42.70
C GLN A 533 21.12 -21.11 43.24
N ASP A 534 20.86 -20.18 44.17
CA ASP A 534 19.51 -19.85 44.63
C ASP A 534 19.00 -18.63 43.84
N LEU A 535 18.03 -18.87 42.96
CA LEU A 535 17.38 -17.84 42.17
C LEU A 535 15.90 -17.76 42.57
N GLY A 536 15.54 -16.71 43.31
CA GLY A 536 14.16 -16.51 43.76
C GLY A 536 13.61 -17.62 44.66
N GLY A 537 14.46 -18.32 45.41
CA GLY A 537 14.08 -19.47 46.24
C GLY A 537 14.04 -20.80 45.49
N PHE A 538 14.39 -20.83 44.21
CA PHE A 538 14.60 -22.05 43.43
C PHE A 538 16.09 -22.40 43.40
N VAL A 539 16.41 -23.67 43.72
CA VAL A 539 17.78 -24.18 43.63
C VAL A 539 17.80 -25.37 42.67
N ALA A 540 18.41 -25.17 41.50
CA ALA A 540 18.63 -26.24 40.54
C ALA A 540 19.80 -27.11 41.06
N ALA A 541 19.48 -28.27 41.64
CA ALA A 541 20.51 -29.13 42.21
C ALA A 541 21.55 -29.54 41.15
N PHE A 542 22.82 -29.34 41.50
CA PHE A 542 23.94 -29.58 40.60
C PHE A 542 25.08 -30.29 41.33
N ASP A 543 25.45 -31.45 40.80
CA ASP A 543 26.68 -32.16 41.15
C ASP A 543 27.78 -31.79 40.14
N GLU A 544 29.06 -31.94 40.52
CA GLU A 544 30.19 -31.66 39.62
C GLU A 544 30.06 -32.42 38.29
N PHE A 545 30.29 -31.74 37.17
CA PHE A 545 30.27 -32.32 35.83
C PHE A 545 31.69 -32.52 35.30
N SER A 546 32.00 -33.74 34.86
CA SER A 546 33.25 -34.06 34.16
C SER A 546 32.90 -34.71 32.82
N PRO A 547 33.18 -34.05 31.67
CA PRO A 547 32.74 -34.54 30.37
C PRO A 547 33.39 -35.89 30.03
N ALA A 548 32.59 -36.81 29.48
CA ALA A 548 33.04 -38.11 29.00
C ALA A 548 33.76 -38.01 27.64
N THR A 549 33.45 -36.97 26.88
CA THR A 549 34.06 -36.58 25.60
C THR A 549 34.99 -35.38 25.80
N ASP A 550 35.57 -34.85 24.73
CA ASP A 550 36.25 -33.55 24.81
C ASP A 550 35.23 -32.44 25.16
N VAL A 551 35.73 -31.37 25.78
CA VAL A 551 34.91 -30.28 26.31
C VAL A 551 34.07 -29.60 25.22
N GLU A 552 34.59 -29.49 24.00
CA GLU A 552 33.89 -28.84 22.90
C GLU A 552 32.68 -29.68 22.47
N THR A 553 32.89 -30.98 22.22
CA THR A 553 31.80 -31.92 21.90
C THR A 553 30.74 -31.97 23.00
N ALA A 554 31.16 -32.13 24.27
CA ALA A 554 30.21 -32.21 25.38
C ALA A 554 29.39 -30.93 25.55
N ARG A 555 30.00 -29.77 25.29
CA ARG A 555 29.36 -28.46 25.37
C ARG A 555 28.34 -28.27 24.26
N ASP A 556 28.70 -28.61 23.03
CA ASP A 556 27.82 -28.50 21.88
C ASP A 556 26.61 -29.44 22.03
N GLU A 557 26.84 -30.68 22.47
CA GLU A 557 25.77 -31.62 22.81
C GLU A 557 24.84 -31.10 23.91
N ALA A 558 25.39 -30.49 24.96
CA ALA A 558 24.61 -29.94 26.06
C ALA A 558 23.78 -28.71 25.64
N ILE A 559 24.33 -27.80 24.84
CA ILE A 559 23.58 -26.66 24.29
C ILE A 559 22.47 -27.17 23.38
N ALA A 560 22.78 -28.10 22.45
CA ALA A 560 21.80 -28.58 21.48
C ALA A 560 20.60 -29.25 22.15
N PHE A 561 20.84 -30.20 23.05
CA PHE A 561 19.76 -30.87 23.77
C PHE A 561 19.03 -29.92 24.72
N GLY A 562 19.74 -29.03 25.43
CA GLY A 562 19.10 -28.09 26.34
C GLY A 562 18.19 -27.10 25.62
N MET A 563 18.67 -26.48 24.55
CA MET A 563 17.89 -25.53 23.75
C MET A 563 16.74 -26.21 23.02
N TYR A 564 16.95 -27.39 22.44
CA TYR A 564 15.87 -28.18 21.84
C TYR A 564 14.71 -28.41 22.82
N ARG A 565 15.00 -28.85 24.05
CA ARG A 565 13.95 -29.08 25.07
C ARG A 565 13.29 -27.79 25.53
N LEU A 566 14.08 -26.73 25.73
CA LEU A 566 13.56 -25.45 26.19
C LEU A 566 12.65 -24.83 25.12
N LEU A 567 13.10 -24.68 23.87
CA LEU A 567 12.32 -24.07 22.80
C LEU A 567 11.06 -24.88 22.48
N SER A 568 11.14 -26.21 22.39
CA SER A 568 9.96 -27.06 22.18
C SER A 568 8.92 -26.93 23.28
N HIS A 569 9.31 -26.59 24.51
CA HIS A 569 8.37 -26.28 25.59
C HIS A 569 7.82 -24.85 25.48
N ARG A 570 8.69 -23.86 25.23
CA ARG A 570 8.33 -22.43 25.22
C ARG A 570 7.37 -22.05 24.09
N PHE A 571 7.57 -22.64 22.92
CA PHE A 571 6.82 -22.34 21.70
C PHE A 571 5.76 -23.40 21.38
N ALA A 572 5.43 -24.27 22.34
CA ALA A 572 4.44 -25.34 22.16
C ALA A 572 3.02 -24.84 21.80
N ASN A 573 2.73 -23.57 22.08
CA ASN A 573 1.45 -22.92 21.79
C ASN A 573 1.60 -21.71 20.85
N ALA A 574 2.71 -21.62 20.13
CA ALA A 574 2.89 -20.58 19.11
C ALA A 574 2.01 -20.89 17.88
N PRO A 575 1.49 -19.87 17.16
CA PRO A 575 0.80 -20.06 15.90
C PRO A 575 1.61 -20.91 14.90
N GLY A 576 2.92 -20.65 14.75
CA GLY A 576 3.81 -21.38 13.84
C GLY A 576 4.41 -22.70 14.40
N VAL A 577 3.80 -23.31 15.43
CA VAL A 577 4.42 -24.45 16.15
C VAL A 577 4.73 -25.66 15.26
N GLU A 578 3.91 -25.95 14.25
CA GLU A 578 4.11 -27.14 13.40
C GLU A 578 5.46 -27.07 12.67
N ASP A 579 5.75 -25.90 12.09
CA ASP A 579 6.98 -25.64 11.37
C ASP A 579 8.19 -25.51 12.28
N LEU A 580 8.03 -24.87 13.44
CA LEU A 580 9.10 -24.77 14.44
C LEU A 580 9.58 -26.15 14.90
N LEU A 581 8.66 -27.07 15.22
CA LEU A 581 9.02 -28.42 15.66
C LEU A 581 9.73 -29.21 14.56
N VAL A 582 9.30 -29.06 13.31
CA VAL A 582 9.99 -29.66 12.16
C VAL A 582 11.40 -29.10 12.01
N GLY A 583 11.57 -27.78 12.10
CA GLY A 583 12.88 -27.13 12.03
C GLY A 583 13.83 -27.58 13.14
N TYR A 584 13.35 -27.69 14.37
CA TYR A 584 14.13 -28.19 15.50
C TYR A 584 14.59 -29.65 15.30
N ASP A 585 13.68 -30.54 14.86
CA ASP A 585 13.98 -31.94 14.63
C ASP A 585 14.97 -32.15 13.47
N ILE A 586 14.80 -31.38 12.38
CA ILE A 586 15.72 -31.39 11.24
C ILE A 586 17.10 -30.89 11.67
N HIS A 587 17.17 -29.79 12.41
CA HIS A 587 18.44 -29.25 12.89
C HIS A 587 19.18 -30.26 13.78
N MET A 588 18.47 -30.90 14.72
CA MET A 588 19.03 -32.00 15.54
C MET A 588 19.49 -33.19 14.68
N GLY A 589 18.74 -33.53 13.62
CA GLY A 589 19.11 -34.56 12.65
C GLY A 589 20.38 -34.22 11.85
N ILE A 590 20.54 -32.97 11.43
CA ILE A 590 21.74 -32.45 10.74
C ILE A 590 22.97 -32.56 11.66
N LEU A 591 22.81 -32.24 12.94
CA LEU A 591 23.85 -32.40 13.97
C LEU A 591 24.14 -33.88 14.32
N GLY A 592 23.36 -34.83 13.78
CA GLY A 592 23.54 -36.26 14.00
C GLY A 592 23.03 -36.74 15.37
N HIS A 593 22.10 -36.01 15.97
CA HIS A 593 21.54 -36.30 17.29
C HIS A 593 20.20 -37.04 17.21
N ASP A 594 19.93 -37.91 18.20
CA ASP A 594 18.64 -38.60 18.36
C ASP A 594 17.77 -37.82 19.35
N VAL A 595 16.73 -37.17 18.83
CA VAL A 595 15.76 -36.39 19.63
C VAL A 595 14.99 -37.24 20.64
N ASN A 596 15.00 -38.58 20.54
CA ASN A 596 14.39 -39.47 21.53
C ASN A 596 15.26 -39.66 22.78
N PHE A 597 16.51 -39.19 22.77
CA PHE A 597 17.37 -39.21 23.96
C PHE A 597 16.90 -38.16 24.98
N THR A 598 16.31 -38.65 26.07
CA THR A 598 15.62 -37.83 27.09
C THR A 598 16.21 -37.98 28.50
N SER A 599 17.33 -38.71 28.65
CA SER A 599 17.97 -38.87 29.96
C SER A 599 18.40 -37.52 30.51
N THR A 600 18.15 -37.27 31.79
CA THR A 600 18.67 -36.14 32.57
C THR A 600 19.81 -36.56 33.51
N ASP A 601 20.15 -37.85 33.56
CA ASP A 601 21.26 -38.36 34.37
C ASP A 601 22.61 -38.07 33.69
N TYR A 602 23.22 -36.95 34.08
CA TYR A 602 24.52 -36.50 33.59
C TYR A 602 25.71 -37.05 34.41
N SER A 603 25.48 -37.94 35.39
CA SER A 603 26.54 -38.47 36.27
C SER A 603 27.64 -39.25 35.53
N SER A 604 27.34 -39.70 34.31
CA SER A 604 28.29 -40.37 33.41
C SER A 604 29.20 -39.42 32.63
N GLY A 605 28.97 -38.10 32.70
CA GLY A 605 29.66 -37.09 31.90
C GLY A 605 29.08 -36.87 30.50
N ASP A 606 27.86 -37.37 30.21
CA ASP A 606 27.18 -37.20 28.93
C ASP A 606 26.61 -35.77 28.80
N GLY A 607 27.10 -35.00 27.83
CA GLY A 607 26.69 -33.61 27.60
C GLY A 607 25.21 -33.48 27.27
N ARG A 608 24.66 -34.42 26.48
CA ARG A 608 23.24 -34.42 26.10
C ARG A 608 22.34 -34.54 27.33
N ALA A 609 22.76 -35.37 28.29
CA ALA A 609 22.02 -35.55 29.53
C ALA A 609 22.09 -34.32 30.43
N LEU A 610 23.23 -33.63 30.46
CA LEU A 610 23.37 -32.33 31.15
C LEU A 610 22.45 -31.28 30.52
N GLY A 611 22.39 -31.20 29.18
CA GLY A 611 21.49 -30.30 28.45
C GLY A 611 20.02 -30.54 28.78
N ASN A 612 19.56 -31.80 28.71
CA ASN A 612 18.20 -32.19 29.09
C ASN A 612 17.90 -31.83 30.56
N HIS A 613 18.82 -32.08 31.50
CA HIS A 613 18.66 -31.72 32.91
C HIS A 613 18.49 -30.21 33.09
N LEU A 614 19.36 -29.42 32.45
CA LEU A 614 19.32 -27.97 32.57
C LEU A 614 18.01 -27.38 32.03
N ALA A 615 17.53 -27.88 30.88
CA ALA A 615 16.23 -27.50 30.34
C ALA A 615 15.07 -27.89 31.27
N GLU A 616 15.09 -29.10 31.82
CA GLU A 616 14.09 -29.54 32.82
C GLU A 616 14.04 -28.61 34.02
N GLN A 617 15.20 -28.25 34.59
CA GLN A 617 15.30 -27.35 35.73
C GLN A 617 14.85 -25.92 35.38
N LEU A 618 15.18 -25.42 34.19
CA LEU A 618 14.77 -24.09 33.72
C LEU A 618 13.27 -23.99 33.44
N ILE A 619 12.67 -25.05 32.89
CA ILE A 619 11.22 -25.16 32.73
C ILE A 619 10.54 -25.18 34.10
N ALA A 620 11.06 -25.98 35.04
CA ALA A 620 10.53 -26.04 36.40
C ALA A 620 10.61 -24.69 37.13
N PHE A 621 11.74 -23.99 37.03
CA PHE A 621 11.90 -22.63 37.55
C PHE A 621 10.87 -21.68 36.91
N GLY A 622 10.74 -21.73 35.59
CA GLY A 622 9.84 -20.85 34.87
C GLY A 622 8.37 -20.98 35.24
N LEU A 623 7.92 -22.18 35.64
CA LEU A 623 6.55 -22.40 36.11
C LEU A 623 6.24 -21.74 37.46
N GLN A 624 7.25 -21.26 38.19
CA GLN A 624 7.10 -20.66 39.52
C GLN A 624 7.78 -19.29 39.72
N ASP A 625 8.38 -18.72 38.66
CA ASP A 625 9.18 -17.50 38.78
C ASP A 625 8.37 -16.20 38.87
N GLY A 626 7.04 -16.29 38.82
CA GLY A 626 6.10 -15.17 38.88
C GLY A 626 5.43 -14.86 37.54
N ALA A 627 5.90 -15.40 36.40
CA ALA A 627 5.38 -15.03 35.07
C ALA A 627 3.98 -15.57 34.73
N ASN A 628 3.40 -16.44 35.57
CA ASN A 628 2.13 -17.12 35.30
C ASN A 628 2.15 -18.03 34.03
N GLU A 629 3.33 -18.59 33.71
CA GLU A 629 3.52 -19.44 32.53
C GLU A 629 2.58 -20.65 32.48
N ALA A 630 2.28 -21.27 33.63
CA ALA A 630 1.40 -22.43 33.72
C ALA A 630 -0.02 -22.17 33.18
N ASN A 631 -0.45 -20.91 33.16
CA ASN A 631 -1.74 -20.46 32.63
C ASN A 631 -1.58 -19.67 31.32
N GLY A 632 -0.48 -19.89 30.58
CA GLY A 632 -0.23 -19.23 29.31
C GLY A 632 -0.02 -17.72 29.43
N TYR A 633 0.52 -17.23 30.55
CA TYR A 633 0.78 -15.81 30.79
C TYR A 633 -0.48 -14.93 30.81
N ALA A 634 -1.65 -15.53 31.00
CA ALA A 634 -2.91 -14.82 31.07
C ALA A 634 -2.91 -13.78 32.21
N ASN A 635 -3.52 -12.62 31.96
CA ASN A 635 -3.76 -11.61 32.98
C ASN A 635 -4.72 -12.17 34.05
N THR A 636 -4.28 -12.18 35.30
CA THR A 636 -5.07 -12.65 36.45
C THR A 636 -5.37 -11.58 37.48
N VAL A 637 -4.82 -10.37 37.32
CA VAL A 637 -4.76 -9.37 38.41
C VAL A 637 -5.19 -7.96 38.01
N TYR A 638 -5.12 -7.59 36.73
CA TYR A 638 -5.46 -6.26 36.28
C TYR A 638 -6.83 -6.22 35.60
N GLU A 639 -7.71 -5.39 36.15
CA GLU A 639 -8.96 -4.98 35.50
C GLU A 639 -8.89 -3.48 35.16
N PRO A 640 -9.24 -3.07 33.93
CA PRO A 640 -9.31 -1.67 33.57
C PRO A 640 -10.43 -0.97 34.35
N VAL A 641 -10.22 0.31 34.67
CA VAL A 641 -11.28 1.14 35.27
C VAL A 641 -12.23 1.66 34.20
N ASN A 642 -11.69 2.05 33.05
CA ASN A 642 -12.50 2.52 31.95
C ASN A 642 -13.08 1.32 31.17
N PRO A 643 -14.37 1.36 30.78
CA PRO A 643 -14.93 0.49 29.77
C PRO A 643 -14.14 0.56 28.46
N SER A 644 -14.09 -0.52 27.69
CA SER A 644 -13.42 -0.49 26.39
C SER A 644 -14.07 0.52 25.46
N LEU A 645 -13.25 1.17 24.64
CA LEU A 645 -13.68 2.06 23.57
C LEU A 645 -13.77 1.27 22.28
N ILE A 646 -14.93 1.25 21.63
CA ILE A 646 -15.09 0.74 20.27
C ILE A 646 -14.65 1.87 19.34
N VAL A 647 -13.55 1.66 18.61
CA VAL A 647 -12.91 2.73 17.84
C VAL A 647 -13.73 3.17 16.63
N ASP A 648 -14.59 2.29 16.12
CA ASP A 648 -15.45 2.56 14.97
C ASP A 648 -16.67 3.44 15.30
N LEU A 649 -16.83 3.83 16.57
CA LEU A 649 -17.89 4.73 17.02
C LEU A 649 -17.32 6.11 17.36
N ASP A 650 -18.07 7.15 16.98
CA ASP A 650 -17.68 8.53 17.23
C ASP A 650 -17.56 8.87 18.71
N GLY A 651 -16.44 9.50 19.07
CA GLY A 651 -16.21 10.06 20.39
C GLY A 651 -15.84 9.04 21.46
N ASN A 652 -15.89 9.46 22.72
CA ASN A 652 -15.52 8.61 23.86
C ASN A 652 -16.35 8.98 25.08
N GLU A 653 -17.67 8.76 24.99
CA GLU A 653 -18.60 9.05 26.09
C GLU A 653 -18.46 8.09 27.29
N THR A 654 -17.75 6.97 27.11
CA THR A 654 -17.65 5.89 28.10
C THR A 654 -16.46 6.04 29.05
N VAL A 655 -15.52 6.95 28.79
CA VAL A 655 -14.36 7.16 29.66
C VAL A 655 -14.79 7.66 31.05
N GLU A 656 -14.43 6.91 32.10
CA GLU A 656 -14.78 7.24 33.49
C GLU A 656 -13.67 8.02 34.21
N ASP A 657 -12.41 7.71 33.91
CA ASP A 657 -11.23 8.33 34.51
C ASP A 657 -10.11 8.54 33.47
N LEU A 658 -9.88 9.80 33.10
CA LEU A 658 -8.83 10.21 32.16
C LEU A 658 -7.40 9.88 32.64
N ASN A 659 -7.22 9.61 33.94
CA ASN A 659 -5.92 9.22 34.48
C ASN A 659 -5.65 7.71 34.40
N ARG A 660 -6.53 6.95 33.75
CA ARG A 660 -6.48 5.48 33.70
C ARG A 660 -6.53 5.00 32.26
N TRP A 661 -5.84 3.89 32.01
CA TRP A 661 -5.86 3.23 30.70
C TRP A 661 -7.28 2.79 30.34
N GLN A 662 -7.63 3.01 29.08
CA GLN A 662 -8.85 2.54 28.45
C GLN A 662 -8.49 1.52 27.38
N PRO A 663 -8.98 0.27 27.47
CA PRO A 663 -8.79 -0.72 26.41
C PRO A 663 -9.49 -0.27 25.12
N LEU A 664 -8.92 -0.63 23.97
CA LEU A 664 -9.54 -0.41 22.67
C LEU A 664 -10.09 -1.73 22.13
N THR A 665 -11.31 -1.68 21.61
CA THR A 665 -11.90 -2.75 20.81
C THR A 665 -11.70 -2.38 19.35
N LEU A 666 -11.08 -3.30 18.60
CA LEU A 666 -10.83 -3.14 17.17
C LEU A 666 -11.58 -4.26 16.43
N ASP A 667 -12.22 -3.92 15.31
CA ASP A 667 -12.88 -4.92 14.46
C ASP A 667 -11.86 -5.95 13.92
N LEU A 668 -10.65 -5.48 13.60
CA LEU A 668 -9.50 -6.30 13.23
C LEU A 668 -8.26 -5.87 14.01
N PHE A 669 -7.71 -6.77 14.84
CA PHE A 669 -6.40 -6.55 15.47
C PHE A 669 -5.35 -7.42 14.78
N ILE A 670 -4.33 -6.82 14.20
CA ILE A 670 -3.15 -7.52 13.69
C ILE A 670 -2.00 -7.23 14.65
N ASP A 671 -1.40 -8.27 15.22
CA ASP A 671 -0.26 -8.08 16.12
C ASP A 671 1.02 -7.72 15.35
N GLN A 672 2.07 -7.28 16.06
CA GLN A 672 3.34 -6.87 15.41
C GLN A 672 4.07 -8.02 14.69
N SER A 673 3.65 -9.27 14.90
CA SER A 673 4.16 -10.44 14.20
C SER A 673 3.27 -10.83 13.01
N GLY A 674 2.25 -10.02 12.66
CA GLY A 674 1.34 -10.27 11.54
C GLY A 674 0.17 -11.21 11.84
N ASN A 675 -0.04 -11.60 13.11
CA ASN A 675 -1.12 -12.51 13.46
C ASN A 675 -2.46 -11.76 13.58
N VAL A 676 -3.43 -12.18 12.78
CA VAL A 676 -4.79 -11.63 12.79
C VAL A 676 -5.59 -12.17 13.97
N VAL A 677 -6.22 -11.28 14.74
CA VAL A 677 -7.11 -11.58 15.86
C VAL A 677 -8.42 -10.79 15.71
N PRO A 678 -9.47 -11.40 15.11
CA PRO A 678 -10.72 -10.68 14.79
C PRO A 678 -11.54 -10.30 16.03
N GLY A 679 -12.09 -9.08 16.04
CA GLY A 679 -13.11 -8.64 17.01
C GLY A 679 -12.63 -8.62 18.46
N GLU A 680 -11.36 -8.29 18.70
CA GLU A 680 -10.76 -8.39 20.03
C GLU A 680 -10.63 -7.05 20.75
N THR A 681 -10.72 -7.13 22.09
CA THR A 681 -10.24 -6.10 23.00
C THR A 681 -8.96 -6.63 23.66
N PRO A 682 -7.76 -6.28 23.17
CA PRO A 682 -6.53 -6.84 23.72
C PRO A 682 -6.43 -6.61 25.24
N PRO A 683 -6.25 -7.66 26.05
CA PRO A 683 -6.11 -7.50 27.49
C PRO A 683 -4.76 -6.86 27.81
N PHE A 684 -4.62 -6.32 29.03
CA PHE A 684 -3.29 -5.88 29.49
C PHE A 684 -2.33 -7.08 29.53
N LEU A 685 -1.27 -7.01 28.74
CA LEU A 685 -0.30 -8.08 28.56
C LEU A 685 0.50 -8.32 29.85
N SER A 686 0.37 -9.52 30.43
CA SER A 686 1.22 -10.06 31.51
C SER A 686 1.51 -9.08 32.67
N PRO A 687 0.50 -8.52 33.37
CA PRO A 687 0.72 -7.62 34.51
C PRO A 687 1.55 -8.26 35.64
N GLU A 688 1.63 -9.58 35.68
CA GLU A 688 2.47 -10.38 36.56
C GLU A 688 3.97 -10.20 36.29
N TRP A 689 4.37 -9.57 35.19
CA TRP A 689 5.77 -9.29 34.85
C TRP A 689 6.55 -8.64 36.00
N GLY A 690 5.91 -7.75 36.76
CA GLY A 690 6.54 -7.12 37.93
C GLY A 690 6.98 -8.14 39.00
N GLN A 691 6.31 -9.28 39.13
CA GLN A 691 6.64 -10.34 40.07
C GLN A 691 7.68 -11.33 39.56
N VAL A 692 8.11 -11.19 38.30
CA VAL A 692 9.12 -12.09 37.73
C VAL A 692 10.44 -11.91 38.47
N THR A 693 11.04 -13.04 38.86
CA THR A 693 12.30 -13.06 39.60
C THR A 693 13.40 -12.35 38.80
N SER A 694 13.87 -11.22 39.32
CA SER A 694 14.99 -10.45 38.75
C SER A 694 16.34 -11.12 39.01
N TRP A 695 17.25 -11.03 38.04
CA TRP A 695 18.64 -11.45 38.18
C TRP A 695 19.61 -10.28 38.40
N ALA A 696 19.40 -9.15 37.71
CA ALA A 696 20.33 -8.01 37.72
C ALA A 696 19.89 -6.85 38.62
N LEU A 697 18.58 -6.67 38.82
CA LEU A 697 18.02 -5.55 39.56
C LEU A 697 17.83 -5.94 41.03
N GLY A 698 18.31 -5.10 41.93
CA GLY A 698 18.28 -5.33 43.37
C GLY A 698 17.05 -4.71 44.05
N ASN A 699 16.89 -5.03 45.33
CA ASN A 699 15.82 -4.42 46.15
C ASN A 699 16.02 -2.91 46.36
N GLU A 700 17.25 -2.40 46.17
CA GLU A 700 17.56 -0.98 46.21
C GLU A 700 16.92 -0.17 45.07
N ASP A 701 16.64 -0.81 43.93
CA ASP A 701 16.03 -0.19 42.76
C ASP A 701 14.50 -0.34 42.75
N LEU A 702 13.96 -1.09 43.71
CA LEU A 702 12.59 -1.59 43.71
C LEU A 702 11.66 -0.74 44.58
N ASN A 703 10.58 -0.25 43.97
CA ASN A 703 9.40 0.24 44.68
C ASN A 703 8.25 -0.76 44.54
N THR A 704 7.50 -0.98 45.63
CA THR A 704 6.34 -1.88 45.64
C THR A 704 5.06 -1.10 45.89
N TYR A 705 4.09 -1.26 45.00
CA TYR A 705 2.77 -0.65 45.07
C TYR A 705 1.70 -1.74 45.23
N THR A 706 0.83 -1.65 46.23
CA THR A 706 -0.25 -2.62 46.38
C THR A 706 -1.56 -2.07 45.80
N ARG A 707 -2.19 -2.81 44.89
CA ARG A 707 -3.51 -2.47 44.32
C ARG A 707 -4.33 -3.73 44.08
N GLY A 708 -5.60 -3.73 44.47
CA GLY A 708 -6.49 -4.88 44.26
C GLY A 708 -6.07 -6.15 45.02
N GLY A 709 -5.21 -6.03 46.04
CA GLY A 709 -4.64 -7.18 46.74
C GLY A 709 -3.44 -7.83 46.04
N PHE A 710 -2.94 -7.22 44.96
CA PHE A 710 -1.73 -7.62 44.25
C PHE A 710 -0.63 -6.56 44.44
N ASP A 711 0.61 -7.02 44.57
CA ASP A 711 1.78 -6.16 44.67
C ASP A 711 2.37 -5.95 43.27
N TYR A 712 2.53 -4.69 42.88
CA TYR A 712 3.17 -4.27 41.64
C TYR A 712 4.56 -3.79 41.99
N GLN A 713 5.56 -4.57 41.56
CA GLN A 713 6.97 -4.29 41.75
C GLN A 713 7.48 -3.50 40.54
N VAL A 714 7.99 -2.29 40.79
CA VAL A 714 8.47 -1.36 39.76
C VAL A 714 9.92 -1.03 40.06
N TYR A 715 10.81 -1.48 39.18
CA TYR A 715 12.23 -1.14 39.25
C TYR A 715 12.50 0.20 38.58
N HIS A 716 13.40 1.00 39.14
CA HIS A 716 13.74 2.35 38.66
C HIS A 716 12.50 3.22 38.43
N ASP A 717 11.59 3.18 39.39
CA ASP A 717 10.32 3.91 39.35
C ASP A 717 10.53 5.42 39.09
N PRO A 718 10.04 5.95 37.96
CA PRO A 718 10.20 7.36 37.60
C PRO A 718 9.27 8.29 38.39
N GLY A 719 8.38 7.74 39.23
CA GLY A 719 7.36 8.47 39.96
C GLY A 719 6.07 8.65 39.17
N GLN A 720 5.17 9.47 39.71
CA GLN A 720 3.83 9.65 39.17
C GLN A 720 3.83 10.51 37.89
N PRO A 721 3.07 10.14 36.84
CA PRO A 721 2.91 10.97 35.65
C PRO A 721 2.08 12.23 35.94
N ALA A 722 2.05 13.17 34.99
CA ALA A 722 1.11 14.28 35.05
C ALA A 722 -0.34 13.75 35.03
N LEU A 723 -1.14 14.21 35.99
CA LEU A 723 -2.54 13.87 36.12
C LEU A 723 -3.46 15.02 35.71
N HIS A 724 -4.62 14.65 35.16
CA HIS A 724 -5.75 15.52 34.88
C HIS A 724 -6.66 15.68 36.10
N THR A 725 -7.16 16.90 36.31
CA THR A 725 -8.21 17.21 37.30
C THR A 725 -9.24 18.16 36.70
N MET A 726 -10.52 17.94 36.99
CA MET A 726 -11.63 18.72 36.40
C MET A 726 -11.61 20.21 36.75
N ASP A 727 -10.97 20.61 37.85
CA ASP A 727 -10.82 22.02 38.25
C ASP A 727 -9.54 22.67 37.69
N GLY A 728 -8.79 21.95 36.86
CA GLY A 728 -7.53 22.41 36.26
C GLY A 728 -6.36 22.51 37.22
N SER A 729 -6.49 22.02 38.46
CA SER A 729 -5.42 22.08 39.46
C SER A 729 -4.30 21.06 39.24
N GLY A 730 -3.26 21.12 40.07
CA GLY A 730 -2.14 20.17 40.02
C GLY A 730 -1.36 20.28 38.71
N THR A 731 -1.27 19.16 37.99
CA THR A 731 -0.50 19.01 36.74
C THR A 731 -1.39 18.95 35.50
N SER A 732 -2.66 19.38 35.60
CA SER A 732 -3.64 19.22 34.52
C SER A 732 -3.25 19.93 33.23
N GLU A 733 -2.58 21.08 33.31
CA GLU A 733 -2.05 21.79 32.14
C GLU A 733 -0.95 20.99 31.44
N ILE A 734 -0.09 20.29 32.18
CA ILE A 734 0.98 19.44 31.62
C ILE A 734 0.36 18.21 30.93
N TYR A 735 -0.67 17.61 31.54
CA TYR A 735 -1.42 16.52 30.94
C TYR A 735 -2.03 16.95 29.59
N GLN A 736 -2.72 18.09 29.57
CA GLN A 736 -3.35 18.63 28.36
C GLN A 736 -2.33 18.96 27.27
N ALA A 737 -1.20 19.57 27.62
CA ALA A 737 -0.13 19.87 26.68
C ALA A 737 0.44 18.59 26.03
N GLY A 738 0.73 17.56 26.84
CA GLY A 738 1.20 16.27 26.34
C GLY A 738 0.18 15.60 25.42
N HIS A 739 -1.10 15.64 25.78
CA HIS A 739 -2.18 15.09 24.95
C HIS A 739 -2.33 15.85 23.62
N SER A 740 -2.29 17.18 23.64
CA SER A 740 -2.39 18.01 22.43
C SER A 740 -1.20 17.85 21.47
N MET A 741 -0.03 17.47 21.98
CA MET A 741 1.15 17.25 21.15
C MET A 741 0.94 16.09 20.15
N VAL A 742 0.22 15.04 20.57
CA VAL A 742 -0.08 13.89 19.70
C VAL A 742 -0.92 14.33 18.50
N ALA A 743 -1.97 15.11 18.74
CA ALA A 743 -2.82 15.65 17.68
C ALA A 743 -2.05 16.62 16.77
N LEU A 744 -1.19 17.47 17.35
CA LEU A 744 -0.36 18.40 16.58
C LEU A 744 0.58 17.64 15.62
N TRP A 745 1.30 16.64 16.12
CA TRP A 745 2.22 15.86 15.30
C TRP A 745 1.50 14.95 14.31
N SER A 746 0.35 14.39 14.67
CA SER A 746 -0.48 13.63 13.72
C SER A 746 -0.92 14.50 12.55
N GLY A 747 -1.25 15.77 12.77
CA GLY A 747 -1.60 16.71 11.69
C GLY A 747 -0.41 17.22 10.88
N MET A 748 0.81 16.77 11.17
CA MET A 748 2.02 17.03 10.38
C MET A 748 2.45 15.81 9.58
N LEU A 749 1.74 14.68 9.71
CA LEU A 749 2.03 13.49 8.91
C LEU A 749 1.31 13.62 7.58
N ASP A 750 2.08 13.89 6.53
CA ASP A 750 1.60 13.91 5.15
C ASP A 750 2.60 13.11 4.30
N PRO A 751 2.22 11.94 3.76
CA PRO A 751 3.13 11.13 2.94
C PRO A 751 3.59 11.86 1.67
N THR A 752 2.93 12.95 1.27
CA THR A 752 3.28 13.77 0.10
C THR A 752 4.33 14.84 0.40
N ASP A 753 4.65 15.12 1.67
CA ASP A 753 5.55 16.23 2.03
C ASP A 753 7.04 15.96 1.76
N GLY A 754 7.40 14.71 1.41
CA GLY A 754 8.76 14.27 1.13
C GLY A 754 9.71 14.30 2.35
N VAL A 755 9.20 14.54 3.56
CA VAL A 755 10.00 14.63 4.78
C VAL A 755 10.22 13.24 5.37
N MET A 756 11.43 12.70 5.18
CA MET A 756 11.83 11.45 5.82
C MET A 756 12.21 11.65 7.30
N TRP A 757 11.45 11.03 8.21
CA TRP A 757 11.72 11.06 9.65
C TRP A 757 12.66 9.90 10.05
N ASP A 758 13.94 10.20 10.26
CA ASP A 758 14.89 9.22 10.82
C ASP A 758 14.59 9.02 12.32
N ILE A 759 13.82 7.98 12.63
CA ILE A 759 13.48 7.58 14.01
C ILE A 759 14.44 6.55 14.60
N SER A 760 15.59 6.31 13.96
CA SER A 760 16.53 5.29 14.41
C SER A 760 17.17 5.64 15.77
N PRO A 761 17.70 4.64 16.49
CA PRO A 761 18.50 4.91 17.68
C PRO A 761 19.74 5.79 17.42
N ALA A 762 20.18 5.93 16.17
CA ALA A 762 21.30 6.80 15.82
C ALA A 762 20.93 8.29 15.88
N SER A 763 19.72 8.65 15.46
CA SER A 763 19.18 10.03 15.48
C SER A 763 18.57 10.39 16.84
N ILE A 764 17.83 9.47 17.49
CA ILE A 764 17.04 9.77 18.71
C ILE A 764 17.62 9.13 19.99
N GLY A 765 18.44 8.07 19.89
CA GLY A 765 18.80 7.21 21.02
C GLY A 765 20.00 7.64 21.89
N ASN A 766 20.90 8.52 21.42
CA ASN A 766 22.17 8.83 22.10
C ASN A 766 22.22 10.20 22.79
N ARG A 767 21.21 10.52 23.61
CA ARG A 767 21.18 11.80 24.33
C ARG A 767 22.03 11.78 25.60
N THR A 768 22.69 12.91 25.87
CA THR A 768 23.57 13.05 27.04
C THR A 768 22.84 13.43 28.33
N SER A 769 21.57 13.88 28.23
CA SER A 769 20.74 14.24 29.38
C SER A 769 19.25 14.11 29.07
N TYR A 770 18.49 13.63 30.06
CA TYR A 770 17.02 13.59 30.03
C TYR A 770 16.43 14.61 31.02
N PRO A 771 15.20 15.11 30.77
CA PRO A 771 14.47 15.92 31.74
C PRO A 771 14.33 15.17 33.07
N THR A 772 14.52 15.89 34.18
CA THR A 772 14.44 15.29 35.53
C THR A 772 13.17 15.71 36.29
N THR A 773 12.34 16.59 35.72
CA THR A 773 11.06 17.01 36.31
C THR A 773 9.98 17.16 35.24
N LEU A 774 8.72 16.90 35.60
CA LEU A 774 7.55 16.95 34.70
C LEU A 774 7.45 18.28 33.94
N GLU A 775 7.74 19.41 34.58
CA GLU A 775 7.65 20.75 33.99
C GLU A 775 8.64 20.96 32.83
N THR A 776 9.72 20.18 32.80
CA THR A 776 10.76 20.29 31.76
C THR A 776 10.55 19.33 30.59
N TYR A 777 9.61 18.38 30.67
CA TYR A 777 9.37 17.41 29.58
C TYR A 777 8.92 18.07 28.29
N ALA A 778 8.09 19.11 28.35
CA ALA A 778 7.62 19.80 27.14
C ALA A 778 8.77 20.45 26.35
N THR A 779 9.88 20.81 27.03
CA THR A 779 11.07 21.36 26.37
C THR A 779 11.94 20.30 25.70
N LEU A 780 11.59 19.01 25.87
CA LEU A 780 12.28 17.91 25.23
C LEU A 780 11.96 17.80 23.74
N TYR A 781 10.81 18.29 23.31
CA TYR A 781 10.29 18.04 21.97
C TYR A 781 10.27 19.33 21.13
N ASP A 782 10.64 19.21 19.86
CA ASP A 782 10.41 20.27 18.87
C ASP A 782 8.98 20.12 18.34
N ALA A 783 8.12 21.08 18.65
CA ALA A 783 6.71 21.02 18.30
C ALA A 783 6.45 21.16 16.79
N THR A 784 7.41 21.68 16.02
CA THR A 784 7.22 22.01 14.59
C THR A 784 7.99 21.07 13.66
N ASN A 785 9.21 20.67 14.04
CA ASN A 785 10.05 19.82 13.19
C ASN A 785 10.07 18.34 13.62
N GLY A 786 9.29 17.99 14.66
CA GLY A 786 9.30 16.66 15.25
C GLY A 786 10.59 16.36 16.02
N GLY A 787 10.55 15.27 16.79
CA GLY A 787 11.69 14.81 17.57
C GLY A 787 12.08 15.77 18.69
N ALA A 788 13.37 15.83 18.99
CA ALA A 788 13.89 16.59 20.11
C ALA A 788 15.09 17.46 19.73
N PRO A 789 15.18 18.72 20.19
CA PRO A 789 16.22 19.65 19.78
C PRO A 789 17.63 19.26 20.24
#